data_AF-A0AAD8YMD6-F1
#
_entry.id   AF-A0AAD8YMD6-F1
#
_cell.length_a   1.000
_cell.length_b   1.000
_cell.length_c   1.000
_cell.angle_alpha   90.00
_cell.angle_beta   90.00
_cell.angle_gamma   90.00
#
_symmetry.space_group_name_H-M   'P 1'
#
loop_
_entity.id
_entity.type
_entity.pdbx_description
1 polymer ?
#
loop_
_entity_poly.entity_id
_entity_poly.type
_entity_poly.pdbx_seq_one_letter_code
_entity_poly.pdbx_strand_id
1 'polypeptide(L)'
;MQHNIIAAAMNYGEDRLDRRARADEAGATVAEEITTDLEKAHDVFKIHGTFTVAASTDNVDSFLQLIDAHELAGRTLRDCGQIRQSVFHFGMAWKICHWLEKQYHNDNINETSNEWKAVGDYAQICEIGGFPEIGILALLYYRCRGSLEPYDAIVEESCQAESTGCGCGMAMCGKSPCFIAFPTESTLLDEILDAFDELERTASETPFQSCLSAHDILGQLALISRSKSPLEMHFQDMHNFLKTKMTISQPILQFWDNQIEPSSIYRKLPTVDMLLLLKLLFSSPFGGPVLKLSCMSIPYLSTLLPPSSKEGKRMAKEYKSHNAYLVFIRSLVLGEMIKKHRVGKVIHHTPIWDTVFGLLHESEGDALTCQSDAQQGKPLSHYFKEVIRDCESNKSSHILPQSISPHPPIYVVGDSHVLSLAWQTLRINDINSGTYKLRTATPFPATGVKAYHLRSSTQFFTHYNLHALLRRLPNQGLTRTIILSAGEIDCREGIGGTLLKGYYRSCNEAVEDTVRKYLSAASTIALKYNLQILIMPVAPHAYRSIKNGKSVGRAKRRETMYLWNKVLRSELQASKWTNVFLLDYEESLQYQEQTSPVGYVLNPCYNADYTHTNNAIVPLVAEAIRNSGCDFSFL
;
A
#
# COMPACT_ATOMS: atom_id res chain seq x y z
N MET A 1 25.87 28.34 5.75
CA MET A 1 24.54 28.28 6.40
C MET A 1 23.65 27.34 5.57
N GLN A 2 24.05 26.07 5.43
CA GLN A 2 23.66 25.22 4.29
C GLN A 2 23.37 23.75 4.69
N HIS A 3 22.90 23.48 5.92
CA HIS A 3 22.78 22.10 6.39
C HIS A 3 21.50 21.70 7.14
N ASN A 4 20.42 22.48 7.08
CA ASN A 4 19.15 22.08 7.70
C ASN A 4 17.93 22.28 6.77
N ILE A 5 18.05 21.93 5.49
CA ILE A 5 16.86 21.49 4.74
C ILE A 5 16.63 20.05 5.19
N ILE A 6 16.04 19.89 6.38
CA ILE A 6 15.43 18.62 6.75
C ILE A 6 14.31 18.45 5.72
N ALA A 7 14.53 17.56 4.76
CA ALA A 7 13.52 17.19 3.78
C ALA A 7 12.21 16.95 4.53
N ALA A 8 11.19 17.77 4.23
CA ALA A 8 9.84 17.53 4.69
C ALA A 8 9.42 16.18 4.10
N ALA A 9 9.59 15.13 4.90
CA ALA A 9 9.57 13.76 4.45
C ALA A 9 8.16 13.36 4.00
N MET A 10 8.08 12.37 3.10
CA MET A 10 6.87 11.70 2.59
C MET A 10 6.02 11.05 3.70
N ASN A 11 5.46 11.88 4.59
CA ASN A 11 4.60 11.49 5.69
C ASN A 11 3.32 12.31 5.69
N TYR A 12 2.56 12.16 4.60
CA TYR A 12 1.34 12.91 4.33
C TYR A 12 0.25 12.79 5.41
N GLY A 13 0.27 11.72 6.21
CA GLY A 13 -0.62 11.59 7.36
C GLY A 13 -0.30 12.56 8.50
N GLU A 14 0.98 12.87 8.71
CA GLU A 14 1.44 13.82 9.74
C GLU A 14 1.24 15.27 9.26
N ASP A 15 1.52 15.56 7.98
CA ASP A 15 1.39 16.90 7.38
C ASP A 15 0.00 17.55 7.59
N ARG A 16 -1.09 16.77 7.49
CA ARG A 16 -2.44 17.31 7.72
C ARG A 16 -2.79 17.46 9.21
N LEU A 17 -2.28 16.59 10.08
CA LEU A 17 -2.45 16.76 11.53
C LEU A 17 -1.76 18.05 11.98
N ASP A 18 -0.59 18.34 11.43
CA ASP A 18 0.13 19.59 11.65
C ASP A 18 -0.63 20.80 11.09
N ARG A 19 -1.25 20.69 9.90
CA ARG A 19 -2.15 21.74 9.37
C ARG A 19 -3.31 22.02 10.31
N ARG A 20 -4.01 21.00 10.79
CA ARG A 20 -5.12 21.20 11.75
C ARG A 20 -4.66 21.85 13.05
N ALA A 21 -3.52 21.43 13.58
CA ALA A 21 -2.95 22.05 14.77
C ALA A 21 -2.65 23.55 14.55
N ARG A 22 -2.08 23.90 13.38
CA ARG A 22 -1.85 25.30 13.00
C ARG A 22 -3.13 26.11 12.82
N ALA A 23 -4.15 25.52 12.17
CA ALA A 23 -5.46 26.16 11.98
C ALA A 23 -6.11 26.49 13.33
N ASP A 24 -6.09 25.53 14.27
CA ASP A 24 -6.61 25.71 15.63
C ASP A 24 -5.83 26.80 16.39
N GLU A 25 -4.50 26.87 16.24
CA GLU A 25 -3.67 27.92 16.84
C GLU A 25 -3.92 29.31 16.23
N ALA A 26 -4.20 29.37 14.93
CA ALA A 26 -4.42 30.62 14.19
C ALA A 26 -5.86 31.13 14.26
N GLY A 27 -6.81 30.34 14.80
CA GLY A 27 -8.23 30.65 14.78
C GLY A 27 -8.84 30.62 13.37
N ALA A 28 -8.14 30.04 12.40
CA ALA A 28 -8.61 29.88 11.03
C ALA A 28 -9.38 28.56 10.89
N THR A 29 -10.37 28.52 10.00
CA THR A 29 -10.99 27.24 9.64
C THR A 29 -10.10 26.50 8.65
N VAL A 30 -10.09 25.16 8.70
CA VAL A 30 -9.40 24.32 7.71
C VAL A 30 -9.83 24.66 6.27
N ALA A 31 -11.08 25.10 6.08
CA ALA A 31 -11.61 25.53 4.78
C ALA A 31 -10.97 26.82 4.26
N GLU A 32 -10.68 27.78 5.14
CA GLU A 32 -9.98 29.02 4.79
C GLU A 32 -8.53 28.72 4.36
N GLU A 33 -7.80 27.91 5.13
CA GLU A 33 -6.42 27.51 4.76
C GLU A 33 -6.37 26.81 3.39
N ILE A 34 -7.32 25.89 3.15
CA ILE A 34 -7.46 25.20 1.86
C ILE A 34 -7.67 26.21 0.73
N THR A 35 -8.58 27.16 0.92
CA THR A 35 -8.90 28.18 -0.09
C THR A 35 -7.67 29.05 -0.37
N THR A 36 -7.00 29.53 0.68
CA THR A 36 -5.78 30.33 0.57
C THR A 36 -4.64 29.58 -0.12
N ASP A 37 -4.43 28.30 0.18
CA ASP A 37 -3.38 27.51 -0.47
C ASP A 37 -3.66 27.29 -1.96
N LEU A 38 -4.93 27.07 -2.34
CA LEU A 38 -5.32 26.94 -3.74
C LEU A 38 -5.22 28.27 -4.49
N GLU A 39 -5.59 29.39 -3.86
CA GLU A 39 -5.43 30.73 -4.42
C GLU A 39 -3.95 31.04 -4.68
N LYS A 40 -3.07 30.76 -3.71
CA LYS A 40 -1.62 30.91 -3.88
C LYS A 40 -1.08 30.10 -5.06
N ALA A 41 -1.47 28.82 -5.16
CA ALA A 41 -1.06 27.98 -6.28
C ALA A 41 -1.61 28.52 -7.61
N HIS A 42 -2.87 28.97 -7.63
CA HIS A 42 -3.52 29.53 -8.80
C HIS A 42 -2.89 30.85 -9.27
N ASP A 43 -2.44 31.71 -8.36
CA ASP A 43 -1.72 32.94 -8.71
C ASP A 43 -0.39 32.63 -9.41
N VAL A 44 0.34 31.61 -8.93
CA VAL A 44 1.54 31.11 -9.62
C VAL A 44 1.17 30.55 -11.00
N PHE A 45 0.07 29.80 -11.12
CA PHE A 45 -0.41 29.31 -12.42
C PHE A 45 -0.87 30.44 -13.35
N LYS A 46 -1.35 31.58 -12.85
CA LYS A 46 -1.67 32.73 -13.71
C LYS A 46 -0.43 33.44 -14.23
N ILE A 47 0.58 33.57 -13.37
CA ILE A 47 1.84 34.25 -13.73
C ILE A 47 2.64 33.40 -14.71
N HIS A 48 2.66 32.08 -14.52
CA HIS A 48 3.55 31.15 -15.22
C HIS A 48 2.83 30.10 -16.07
N GLY A 49 1.53 29.88 -15.93
CA GLY A 49 0.81 28.79 -16.62
C GLY A 49 0.56 29.03 -18.11
N THR A 50 0.75 30.25 -18.60
CA THR A 50 0.73 30.55 -20.04
C THR A 50 2.12 30.46 -20.68
N PHE A 51 3.11 29.85 -20.01
CA PHE A 51 4.41 29.59 -20.63
C PHE A 51 4.24 28.62 -21.80
N THR A 52 4.04 29.17 -22.99
CA THR A 52 4.55 28.56 -24.21
C THR A 52 6.07 28.67 -24.12
N VAL A 53 6.78 27.56 -23.86
CA VAL A 53 8.25 27.54 -23.66
C VAL A 53 9.01 27.99 -24.91
N ALA A 54 8.31 28.27 -26.01
CA ALA A 54 8.85 28.92 -27.20
C ALA A 54 9.50 30.30 -26.96
N ALA A 55 9.33 30.93 -25.80
CA ALA A 55 9.90 32.25 -25.50
C ALA A 55 10.93 32.21 -24.34
N SER A 56 12.18 31.87 -24.66
CA SER A 56 13.46 32.35 -24.08
C SER A 56 13.62 32.63 -22.57
N THR A 57 12.77 32.15 -21.67
CA THR A 57 12.95 32.42 -20.24
C THR A 57 13.81 31.35 -19.59
N ASP A 58 15.12 31.60 -19.55
CA ASP A 58 16.14 30.86 -18.80
C ASP A 58 15.96 30.92 -17.26
N ASN A 59 14.75 31.23 -16.75
CA ASN A 59 14.54 31.48 -15.33
C ASN A 59 14.17 30.21 -14.57
N VAL A 60 15.19 29.50 -14.07
CA VAL A 60 15.05 28.34 -13.15
C VAL A 60 14.09 28.63 -12.00
N ASP A 61 14.10 29.85 -11.45
CA ASP A 61 13.26 30.21 -10.31
C ASP A 61 11.76 30.14 -10.64
N SER A 62 11.35 30.47 -11.87
CA SER A 62 9.95 30.37 -12.29
C SER A 62 9.47 28.92 -12.29
N PHE A 63 10.31 27.99 -12.75
CA PHE A 63 9.98 26.57 -12.75
C PHE A 63 9.96 25.98 -11.34
N LEU A 64 10.87 26.41 -10.46
CA LEU A 64 10.84 26.02 -9.04
C LEU A 64 9.55 26.51 -8.36
N GLN A 65 9.13 27.75 -8.62
CA GLN A 65 7.84 28.25 -8.13
C GLN A 65 6.66 27.43 -8.67
N LEU A 66 6.71 27.02 -9.95
CA LEU A 66 5.66 26.22 -10.56
C LEU A 66 5.58 24.82 -9.95
N ILE A 67 6.73 24.18 -9.68
CA ILE A 67 6.82 22.90 -8.94
C ILE A 67 6.16 23.05 -7.57
N ASP A 68 6.56 24.07 -6.80
CA ASP A 68 6.03 24.32 -5.46
C ASP A 68 4.51 24.55 -5.48
N ALA A 69 4.00 25.27 -6.48
CA ALA A 69 2.57 25.50 -6.67
C ALA A 69 1.81 24.21 -7.01
N HIS A 70 2.36 23.35 -7.88
CA HIS A 70 1.79 22.05 -8.15
C HIS A 70 1.80 21.14 -6.92
N GLU A 71 2.89 21.07 -6.17
CA GLU A 71 2.94 20.30 -4.93
C GLU A 71 1.95 20.84 -3.89
N LEU A 72 1.83 22.17 -3.75
CA LEU A 72 0.88 22.82 -2.84
C LEU A 72 -0.56 22.46 -3.22
N ALA A 73 -0.93 22.65 -4.49
CA ALA A 73 -2.24 22.26 -5.01
C ALA A 73 -2.50 20.77 -4.79
N GLY A 74 -1.52 19.91 -5.09
CA GLY A 74 -1.60 18.46 -4.89
C GLY A 74 -1.91 18.09 -3.44
N ARG A 75 -1.17 18.65 -2.48
CA ARG A 75 -1.41 18.42 -1.03
C ARG A 75 -2.78 18.92 -0.59
N THR A 76 -3.15 20.12 -1.01
CA THR A 76 -4.42 20.74 -0.62
C THR A 76 -5.63 19.98 -1.18
N LEU A 77 -5.57 19.59 -2.46
CA LEU A 77 -6.61 18.80 -3.12
C LEU A 77 -6.73 17.40 -2.52
N ARG A 78 -5.61 16.76 -2.17
CA ARG A 78 -5.61 15.52 -1.39
C ARG A 78 -6.40 15.72 -0.10
N ASP A 79 -6.10 16.75 0.66
CA ASP A 79 -6.76 16.98 1.94
C ASP A 79 -8.27 17.28 1.79
N CYS A 80 -8.69 17.84 0.66
CA CYS A 80 -10.09 17.99 0.28
C CYS A 80 -10.76 16.70 -0.21
N GLY A 81 -9.98 15.62 -0.43
CA GLY A 81 -10.47 14.39 -1.03
C GLY A 81 -10.61 14.42 -2.56
N GLN A 82 -10.10 15.47 -3.20
CA GLN A 82 -10.01 15.61 -4.66
C GLN A 82 -8.79 14.85 -5.20
N ILE A 83 -8.78 13.53 -5.02
CA ILE A 83 -7.57 12.72 -5.24
C ILE A 83 -7.16 12.64 -6.71
N ARG A 84 -8.11 12.61 -7.64
CA ARG A 84 -7.78 12.61 -9.08
C ARG A 84 -6.99 13.85 -9.47
N GLN A 85 -7.41 14.99 -8.94
CA GLN A 85 -6.77 16.28 -9.15
C GLN A 85 -5.42 16.34 -8.43
N SER A 86 -5.33 15.79 -7.22
CA SER A 86 -4.06 15.66 -6.50
C SER A 86 -3.02 14.87 -7.31
N VAL A 87 -3.40 13.69 -7.83
CA VAL A 87 -2.54 12.86 -8.70
C VAL A 87 -2.05 13.64 -9.92
N PHE A 88 -2.95 14.38 -10.57
CA PHE A 88 -2.59 15.26 -11.67
C PHE A 88 -1.52 16.28 -11.29
N HIS A 89 -1.71 17.03 -10.20
CA HIS A 89 -0.77 18.08 -9.82
C HIS A 89 0.60 17.51 -9.39
N PHE A 90 0.66 16.39 -8.67
CA PHE A 90 1.94 15.74 -8.37
C PHE A 90 2.62 15.19 -9.63
N GLY A 91 1.87 14.68 -10.60
CA GLY A 91 2.42 14.24 -11.89
C GLY A 91 3.00 15.41 -12.69
N MET A 92 2.34 16.57 -12.67
CA MET A 92 2.87 17.80 -13.29
C MET A 92 4.14 18.30 -12.58
N ALA A 93 4.18 18.26 -11.24
CA ALA A 93 5.40 18.59 -10.49
C ALA A 93 6.57 17.69 -10.92
N TRP A 94 6.34 16.38 -11.06
CA TRP A 94 7.36 15.45 -11.57
C TRP A 94 7.79 15.79 -13.00
N LYS A 95 6.86 16.05 -13.93
CA LYS A 95 7.18 16.47 -15.30
C LYS A 95 8.09 17.70 -15.35
N ILE A 96 7.80 18.72 -14.54
CA ILE A 96 8.58 19.96 -14.49
C ILE A 96 9.96 19.72 -13.88
N CYS A 97 10.05 18.96 -12.78
CA CYS A 97 11.33 18.56 -12.18
C CYS A 97 12.22 17.81 -13.19
N HIS A 98 11.65 16.84 -13.90
CA HIS A 98 12.37 16.06 -14.91
C HIS A 98 12.90 16.94 -16.06
N TRP A 99 12.06 17.87 -16.54
CA TRP A 99 12.47 18.81 -17.58
C TRP A 99 13.62 19.72 -17.13
N LEU A 100 13.54 20.28 -15.91
CA LEU A 100 14.61 21.11 -15.34
C LEU A 100 15.92 20.32 -15.23
N GLU A 101 15.86 19.11 -14.69
CA GLU A 101 17.05 18.26 -14.54
C GLU A 101 17.71 18.00 -15.89
N LYS A 102 16.93 17.73 -16.95
CA LYS A 102 17.45 17.49 -18.30
C LYS A 102 18.09 18.72 -18.95
N GLN A 103 17.55 19.93 -18.72
CA GLN A 103 18.09 21.15 -19.32
C GLN A 103 19.38 21.63 -18.65
N TYR A 104 19.48 21.49 -17.32
CA TYR A 104 20.58 22.06 -16.54
C TYR A 104 21.65 21.04 -16.10
N HIS A 105 21.55 19.78 -16.54
CA HIS A 105 22.49 18.71 -16.15
C HIS A 105 23.95 18.93 -16.59
N ASN A 106 24.20 19.85 -17.52
CA ASN A 106 25.55 20.14 -18.03
C ASN A 106 26.41 20.96 -17.04
N ASP A 107 25.83 21.61 -16.04
CA ASP A 107 26.53 22.61 -15.22
C ASP A 107 26.83 22.14 -13.79
N ASN A 108 27.38 20.94 -13.58
CA ASN A 108 27.90 20.49 -12.26
C ASN A 108 26.91 20.62 -11.07
N ILE A 109 25.62 20.86 -11.33
CA ILE A 109 24.59 20.89 -10.32
C ILE A 109 24.42 19.43 -9.90
N ASN A 110 24.92 19.10 -8.70
CA ASN A 110 24.64 17.84 -8.02
C ASN A 110 23.19 17.45 -8.31
N GLU A 111 22.96 16.27 -8.92
CA GLU A 111 21.64 15.70 -9.23
C GLU A 111 20.58 16.37 -8.37
N THR A 112 19.82 17.29 -8.98
CA THR A 112 18.91 18.14 -8.21
C THR A 112 18.04 17.23 -7.38
N SER A 113 18.11 17.36 -6.05
CA SER A 113 17.53 16.46 -5.05
C SER A 113 16.00 16.31 -5.12
N ASN A 114 15.37 16.77 -6.19
CA ASN A 114 13.96 17.05 -6.30
C ASN A 114 13.24 16.10 -7.27
N GLU A 115 13.87 15.58 -8.33
CA GLU A 115 13.15 14.69 -9.27
C GLU A 115 12.74 13.37 -8.60
N TRP A 116 13.67 12.70 -7.91
CA TRP A 116 13.36 11.46 -7.17
C TRP A 116 12.22 11.67 -6.15
N LYS A 117 12.23 12.81 -5.46
CA LYS A 117 11.17 13.16 -4.49
C LYS A 117 9.84 13.33 -5.22
N ALA A 118 9.83 14.05 -6.34
CA ALA A 118 8.62 14.30 -7.10
C ALA A 118 8.00 13.01 -7.67
N VAL A 119 8.82 12.06 -8.17
CA VAL A 119 8.31 10.76 -8.62
C VAL A 119 7.83 9.89 -7.44
N GLY A 120 8.51 9.94 -6.29
CA GLY A 120 8.06 9.26 -5.07
C GLY A 120 6.72 9.79 -4.57
N ASP A 121 6.57 11.11 -4.52
CA ASP A 121 5.33 11.81 -4.16
C ASP A 121 4.20 11.45 -5.13
N TYR A 122 4.47 11.47 -6.44
CA TYR A 122 3.54 11.04 -7.48
C TYR A 122 3.14 9.55 -7.33
N ALA A 123 4.09 8.65 -7.12
CA ALA A 123 3.81 7.23 -6.95
C ALA A 123 2.97 6.95 -5.70
N GLN A 124 3.23 7.65 -4.60
CA GLN A 124 2.45 7.54 -3.38
C GLN A 124 1.03 8.09 -3.54
N ILE A 125 0.83 9.20 -4.25
CA ILE A 125 -0.54 9.69 -4.49
C ILE A 125 -1.30 8.80 -5.48
N CYS A 126 -0.63 8.14 -6.43
CA CYS A 126 -1.25 7.11 -7.28
C CYS A 126 -1.81 5.95 -6.44
N GLU A 127 -1.06 5.45 -5.45
CA GLU A 127 -1.56 4.47 -4.46
C GLU A 127 -2.80 4.98 -3.74
N ILE A 128 -2.78 6.23 -3.27
CA ILE A 128 -3.90 6.86 -2.57
C ILE A 128 -5.11 7.06 -3.50
N GLY A 129 -4.87 7.29 -4.79
CA GLY A 129 -5.88 7.28 -5.86
C GLY A 129 -6.49 5.92 -6.12
N GLY A 130 -5.92 4.87 -5.53
CA GLY A 130 -6.29 3.50 -5.76
C GLY A 130 -5.73 2.96 -7.06
N PHE A 131 -4.56 3.43 -7.52
CA PHE A 131 -3.84 2.97 -8.70
C PHE A 131 -2.35 2.71 -8.37
N PRO A 132 -2.04 1.78 -7.43
CA PRO A 132 -0.65 1.46 -7.08
C PRO A 132 0.18 0.98 -8.29
N GLU A 133 -0.46 0.42 -9.32
CA GLU A 133 0.17 -0.06 -10.54
C GLU A 133 0.80 1.09 -11.34
N ILE A 134 0.13 2.24 -11.40
CA ILE A 134 0.68 3.45 -12.02
C ILE A 134 1.86 3.98 -11.20
N GLY A 135 1.79 3.89 -9.87
CA GLY A 135 2.91 4.25 -9.00
C GLY A 135 4.14 3.34 -9.19
N ILE A 136 3.92 2.03 -9.37
CA ILE A 136 4.98 1.07 -9.71
C ILE A 136 5.65 1.48 -11.03
N LEU A 137 4.85 1.70 -12.09
CA LEU A 137 5.38 2.09 -13.39
C LEU A 137 6.14 3.41 -13.33
N ALA A 138 5.68 4.40 -12.57
CA ALA A 138 6.39 5.66 -12.40
C ALA A 138 7.79 5.48 -11.82
N LEU A 139 7.92 4.73 -10.72
CA LEU A 139 9.22 4.48 -10.08
C LEU A 139 10.14 3.67 -10.97
N LEU A 140 9.62 2.68 -11.69
CA LEU A 140 10.40 1.88 -12.63
C LEU A 140 10.83 2.69 -13.86
N TYR A 141 9.94 3.51 -14.43
CA TYR A 141 10.23 4.38 -15.56
C TYR A 141 11.32 5.40 -15.21
N TYR A 142 11.21 6.05 -14.04
CA TYR A 142 12.24 6.92 -13.50
C TYR A 142 13.57 6.18 -13.32
N ARG A 143 13.54 4.99 -12.69
CA ARG A 143 14.72 4.17 -12.50
C ARG A 143 15.39 3.82 -13.81
N CYS A 144 14.65 3.55 -14.88
CA CYS A 144 15.21 3.23 -16.19
C CYS A 144 15.57 4.47 -17.03
N ARG A 145 15.73 5.65 -16.41
CA ARG A 145 16.04 6.93 -17.09
C ARG A 145 15.04 7.28 -18.20
N GLY A 146 13.77 6.90 -18.04
CA GLY A 146 12.73 7.25 -19.00
C GLY A 146 12.58 8.75 -19.19
N SER A 147 12.35 9.17 -20.43
CA SER A 147 12.16 10.58 -20.79
C SER A 147 10.69 10.93 -20.73
N LEU A 148 10.33 11.91 -19.92
CA LEU A 148 8.98 12.46 -19.95
C LEU A 148 8.81 13.38 -21.15
N GLU A 149 7.59 13.45 -21.70
CA GLU A 149 7.25 14.42 -22.74
C GLU A 149 7.43 15.85 -22.22
N PRO A 150 7.91 16.78 -23.06
CA PRO A 150 8.00 18.19 -22.69
C PRO A 150 6.65 18.74 -22.23
N TYR A 151 6.72 19.68 -21.28
CA TYR A 151 5.55 20.36 -20.71
C TYR A 151 4.64 21.00 -21.78
N ASP A 152 5.22 21.45 -22.90
CA ASP A 152 4.53 22.19 -23.97
C ASP A 152 3.38 21.44 -24.65
N ALA A 153 3.44 20.11 -24.71
CA ALA A 153 2.43 19.31 -25.41
C ALA A 153 1.04 19.34 -24.74
N ILE A 154 0.92 19.86 -23.51
CA ILE A 154 -0.30 19.78 -22.70
C ILE A 154 -1.11 21.09 -22.75
N VAL A 155 -0.49 22.22 -23.13
CA VAL A 155 -1.08 23.56 -22.94
C VAL A 155 -1.90 24.04 -24.14
N GLU A 156 -1.72 23.48 -25.35
CA GLU A 156 -2.26 24.07 -26.59
C GLU A 156 -3.77 23.89 -26.82
N GLU A 157 -4.46 22.93 -26.18
CA GLU A 157 -5.91 22.78 -26.33
C GLU A 157 -6.70 23.64 -25.32
N SER A 158 -6.51 24.96 -25.42
CA SER A 158 -7.30 25.99 -24.71
C SER A 158 -8.73 26.11 -25.27
N CYS A 159 -9.51 25.05 -25.15
CA CYS A 159 -10.96 25.13 -25.28
C CYS A 159 -11.57 25.66 -23.97
N GLN A 160 -12.49 26.61 -24.10
CA GLN A 160 -13.32 27.25 -23.08
C GLN A 160 -14.25 26.26 -22.33
N ALA A 161 -13.75 25.10 -21.94
CA ALA A 161 -14.49 24.12 -21.19
C ALA A 161 -14.75 24.66 -19.79
N GLU A 162 -16.04 24.74 -19.43
CA GLU A 162 -16.49 25.11 -18.09
C GLU A 162 -15.72 24.29 -17.04
N SER A 163 -15.00 24.98 -16.14
CA SER A 163 -14.07 24.37 -15.20
C SER A 163 -14.80 23.53 -14.16
N THR A 164 -14.80 22.21 -14.30
CA THR A 164 -15.57 21.32 -13.41
C THR A 164 -14.79 20.84 -12.16
N GLY A 165 -14.14 21.76 -11.43
CA GLY A 165 -14.21 21.65 -9.96
C GLY A 165 -12.95 21.71 -9.08
N CYS A 166 -11.74 21.94 -9.59
CA CYS A 166 -10.54 22.18 -8.74
C CYS A 166 -10.07 23.65 -8.69
N GLY A 167 -10.60 24.52 -9.56
CA GLY A 167 -10.25 25.94 -9.61
C GLY A 167 -8.88 26.28 -10.21
N CYS A 168 -8.04 25.30 -10.55
CA CYS A 168 -6.68 25.56 -11.06
C CYS A 168 -6.65 26.05 -12.52
N GLY A 169 -7.76 25.96 -13.26
CA GLY A 169 -7.86 26.40 -14.66
C GLY A 169 -7.23 25.45 -15.69
N MET A 170 -6.64 24.33 -15.26
CA MET A 170 -6.00 23.37 -16.18
C MET A 170 -7.03 22.37 -16.72
N ALA A 171 -7.17 22.30 -18.04
CA ALA A 171 -8.16 21.47 -18.71
C ALA A 171 -8.04 19.97 -18.38
N MET A 172 -6.84 19.48 -18.05
CA MET A 172 -6.61 18.07 -17.72
C MET A 172 -6.81 17.72 -16.23
N CYS A 173 -6.95 18.73 -15.34
CA CYS A 173 -7.15 18.51 -13.90
C CYS A 173 -8.41 17.69 -13.64
N GLY A 174 -8.24 16.46 -13.13
CA GLY A 174 -9.36 15.61 -12.71
C GLY A 174 -10.17 14.95 -13.82
N LYS A 175 -9.79 15.10 -15.09
CA LYS A 175 -10.43 14.39 -16.21
C LYS A 175 -10.29 12.88 -16.06
N SER A 176 -9.06 12.43 -15.87
CA SER A 176 -8.71 11.02 -15.73
C SER A 176 -9.01 10.49 -14.31
N PRO A 177 -9.39 9.19 -14.17
CA PRO A 177 -9.35 8.49 -12.90
C PRO A 177 -7.99 8.55 -12.18
N CYS A 178 -6.89 8.54 -12.94
CA CYS A 178 -5.51 8.67 -12.47
C CYS A 178 -4.65 9.25 -13.60
N PHE A 179 -4.16 10.47 -13.45
CA PHE A 179 -3.29 11.08 -14.44
C PHE A 179 -2.05 10.20 -14.68
N ILE A 180 -1.59 10.09 -15.94
CA ILE A 180 -0.39 9.35 -16.33
C ILE A 180 0.69 10.37 -16.71
N ALA A 181 1.72 10.49 -15.87
CA ALA A 181 2.78 11.48 -16.04
C ALA A 181 3.89 11.06 -17.04
N PHE A 182 3.93 9.80 -17.48
CA PHE A 182 4.91 9.27 -18.44
C PHE A 182 4.25 8.94 -19.79
N PRO A 183 5.02 8.87 -20.89
CA PRO A 183 4.47 8.56 -22.20
C PRO A 183 3.88 7.15 -22.23
N THR A 184 2.64 7.01 -22.68
CA THR A 184 1.93 5.72 -22.72
C THR A 184 2.36 4.86 -23.91
N GLU A 185 2.89 5.49 -24.95
CA GLU A 185 3.56 4.87 -26.09
C GLU A 185 5.08 5.04 -25.96
N SER A 186 5.72 4.27 -25.10
CA SER A 186 7.17 4.32 -24.87
C SER A 186 7.80 2.93 -25.02
N THR A 187 8.84 2.82 -25.85
CA THR A 187 9.61 1.57 -25.98
C THR A 187 10.20 1.12 -24.65
N LEU A 188 10.60 2.06 -23.79
CA LEU A 188 11.10 1.76 -22.46
C LEU A 188 10.01 1.19 -21.55
N LEU A 189 8.78 1.69 -21.68
CA LEU A 189 7.64 1.15 -20.94
C LEU A 189 7.37 -0.29 -21.41
N ASP A 190 7.40 -0.53 -22.72
CA ASP A 190 7.28 -1.88 -23.28
C ASP A 190 8.40 -2.79 -22.75
N GLU A 191 9.67 -2.35 -22.70
CA GLU A 191 10.78 -3.11 -22.11
C GLU A 191 10.55 -3.47 -20.64
N ILE A 192 10.02 -2.53 -19.83
CA ILE A 192 9.67 -2.79 -18.43
C ILE A 192 8.57 -3.85 -18.33
N LEU A 193 7.55 -3.76 -19.17
CA LEU A 193 6.43 -4.70 -19.20
C LEU A 193 6.85 -6.08 -19.71
N ASP A 194 7.68 -6.13 -20.74
CA ASP A 194 8.27 -7.37 -21.27
C ASP A 194 9.15 -8.04 -20.22
N ALA A 195 9.88 -7.27 -19.39
CA ALA A 195 10.64 -7.82 -18.28
C ALA A 195 9.75 -8.46 -17.20
N PHE A 196 8.54 -7.95 -16.98
CA PHE A 196 7.56 -8.58 -16.10
C PHE A 196 7.01 -9.88 -16.70
N ASP A 197 6.68 -9.89 -17.98
CA ASP A 197 6.19 -11.09 -18.68
C ASP A 197 7.28 -12.16 -18.73
N GLU A 198 8.54 -11.76 -18.94
CA GLU A 198 9.71 -12.64 -18.94
C GLU A 198 9.93 -13.30 -17.57
N LEU A 199 9.71 -12.55 -16.48
CA LEU A 199 9.74 -13.09 -15.11
C LEU A 199 8.64 -14.14 -14.90
N GLU A 200 7.48 -13.96 -15.52
CA GLU A 200 6.39 -14.93 -15.49
C GLU A 200 6.73 -16.20 -16.28
N ARG A 201 7.25 -16.01 -17.49
CA ARG A 201 7.63 -17.07 -18.42
C ARG A 201 8.74 -17.93 -17.86
N THR A 202 9.81 -17.32 -17.37
CA THR A 202 10.95 -18.03 -16.75
C THR A 202 10.50 -18.90 -15.58
N ALA A 203 9.56 -18.39 -14.77
CA ALA A 203 9.03 -19.13 -13.64
C ALA A 203 8.15 -20.33 -14.03
N SER A 204 7.59 -20.32 -15.25
CA SER A 204 6.71 -21.36 -15.76
C SER A 204 7.49 -22.44 -16.52
N GLU A 205 8.52 -22.06 -17.29
CA GLU A 205 9.30 -22.96 -18.14
C GLU A 205 10.33 -23.77 -17.36
N THR A 206 11.00 -23.15 -16.41
CA THR A 206 11.83 -23.84 -15.43
C THR A 206 11.04 -23.79 -14.14
N PRO A 207 10.32 -24.86 -13.74
CA PRO A 207 9.85 -24.97 -12.37
C PRO A 207 11.07 -24.65 -11.54
N PHE A 208 11.00 -23.65 -10.67
CA PHE A 208 12.11 -23.23 -9.85
C PHE A 208 12.63 -24.48 -9.12
N GLN A 209 13.61 -25.19 -9.70
CA GLN A 209 14.33 -26.29 -9.06
C GLN A 209 15.23 -25.72 -7.96
N SER A 210 15.13 -24.41 -7.68
CA SER A 210 15.66 -23.83 -6.47
C SER A 210 14.88 -24.35 -5.27
N CYS A 211 15.51 -25.26 -4.52
CA CYS A 211 15.12 -25.63 -3.17
C CYS A 211 15.23 -24.46 -2.16
N LEU A 212 15.23 -23.20 -2.62
CA LEU A 212 15.54 -22.05 -1.78
C LEU A 212 14.29 -21.61 -1.03
N SER A 213 14.18 -22.07 0.21
CA SER A 213 13.11 -21.71 1.12
C SER A 213 13.36 -20.34 1.77
N ALA A 214 12.31 -19.76 2.34
CA ALA A 214 12.43 -18.62 3.24
C ALA A 214 13.43 -18.89 4.38
N HIS A 215 13.53 -20.14 4.83
CA HIS A 215 14.49 -20.55 5.86
C HIS A 215 15.94 -20.38 5.39
N ASP A 216 16.24 -20.73 4.14
CA ASP A 216 17.57 -20.59 3.56
C ASP A 216 17.96 -19.12 3.42
N ILE A 217 17.03 -18.28 3.00
CA ILE A 217 17.21 -16.82 2.95
C ILE A 217 17.55 -16.27 4.35
N LEU A 218 16.78 -16.65 5.37
CA LEU A 218 17.04 -16.24 6.75
C LEU A 218 18.38 -16.74 7.28
N GLY A 219 18.76 -17.97 6.91
CA GLY A 219 20.07 -18.54 7.21
C GLY A 219 21.20 -17.67 6.63
N GLN A 220 21.09 -17.29 5.36
CA GLN A 220 22.08 -16.44 4.70
C GLN A 220 22.12 -15.02 5.28
N LEU A 221 20.97 -14.40 5.54
CA LEU A 221 20.92 -13.08 6.21
C LEU A 221 21.58 -13.12 7.60
N ALA A 222 21.39 -14.22 8.34
CA ALA A 222 22.04 -14.39 9.64
C ALA A 222 23.57 -14.49 9.50
N LEU A 223 24.08 -15.20 8.48
CA LEU A 223 25.52 -15.27 8.20
C LEU A 223 26.09 -13.90 7.84
N ILE A 224 25.45 -13.19 6.91
CA ILE A 224 25.84 -11.85 6.48
C ILE A 224 25.84 -10.88 7.68
N SER A 225 24.80 -10.89 8.51
CA SER A 225 24.70 -10.00 9.68
C SER A 225 25.78 -10.20 10.74
N ARG A 226 26.41 -11.40 10.78
CA ARG A 226 27.51 -11.73 11.68
C ARG A 226 28.87 -11.41 11.08
N SER A 227 28.92 -11.20 9.76
CA SER A 227 30.14 -10.79 9.08
C SER A 227 30.61 -9.44 9.59
N LYS A 228 31.92 -9.25 9.59
CA LYS A 228 32.57 -7.94 9.84
C LYS A 228 32.82 -7.18 8.53
N SER A 229 32.38 -7.72 7.40
CA SER A 229 32.60 -7.08 6.09
C SER A 229 31.84 -5.74 5.99
N PRO A 230 32.30 -4.83 5.12
CA PRO A 230 31.57 -3.61 4.80
C PRO A 230 30.15 -3.93 4.29
N LEU A 231 29.23 -3.00 4.49
CA LEU A 231 27.83 -3.15 4.08
C LEU A 231 27.69 -3.38 2.57
N GLU A 232 28.60 -2.81 1.79
CA GLU A 232 28.67 -2.99 0.34
C GLU A 232 28.89 -4.46 -0.04
N MET A 233 29.71 -5.17 0.73
CA MET A 233 29.93 -6.61 0.53
C MET A 233 28.72 -7.44 0.94
N HIS A 234 27.94 -7.01 1.93
CA HIS A 234 26.72 -7.73 2.33
C HIS A 234 25.70 -7.83 1.19
N PHE A 235 25.58 -6.78 0.39
CA PHE A 235 24.74 -6.79 -0.81
C PHE A 235 25.26 -7.79 -1.84
N GLN A 236 26.57 -7.73 -2.14
CA GLN A 236 27.20 -8.64 -3.09
C GLN A 236 27.13 -10.10 -2.66
N ASP A 237 27.29 -10.38 -1.37
CA ASP A 237 27.19 -11.73 -0.79
C ASP A 237 25.79 -12.31 -0.98
N MET A 238 24.74 -11.50 -0.73
CA MET A 238 23.37 -11.92 -0.99
C MET A 238 23.09 -12.07 -2.48
N HIS A 239 23.60 -11.15 -3.31
CA HIS A 239 23.47 -11.25 -4.76
C HIS A 239 24.09 -12.54 -5.29
N ASN A 240 25.32 -12.86 -4.89
CA ASN A 240 26.02 -14.08 -5.26
C ASN A 240 25.25 -15.32 -4.79
N PHE A 241 24.77 -15.30 -3.55
CA PHE A 241 23.97 -16.40 -3.00
C PHE A 241 22.71 -16.66 -3.83
N LEU A 242 21.90 -15.63 -4.11
CA LEU A 242 20.68 -15.77 -4.91
C LEU A 242 20.99 -16.19 -6.34
N LYS A 243 22.02 -15.62 -6.96
CA LYS A 243 22.45 -16.00 -8.32
C LYS A 243 22.88 -17.46 -8.42
N THR A 244 23.53 -18.00 -7.39
CA THR A 244 23.92 -19.42 -7.36
C THR A 244 22.74 -20.35 -7.06
N LYS A 245 21.72 -19.88 -6.35
CA LYS A 245 20.62 -20.72 -5.87
C LYS A 245 19.32 -20.60 -6.67
N MET A 246 19.14 -19.54 -7.44
CA MET A 246 17.96 -19.29 -8.25
C MET A 246 18.37 -19.02 -9.70
N THR A 247 17.71 -19.70 -10.64
CA THR A 247 17.85 -19.45 -12.08
C THR A 247 16.99 -18.25 -12.45
N ILE A 248 17.45 -17.04 -12.10
CA ILE A 248 16.74 -15.79 -12.39
C ILE A 248 17.59 -14.95 -13.34
N SER A 249 16.93 -14.36 -14.33
CA SER A 249 17.58 -13.42 -15.24
C SER A 249 18.19 -12.25 -14.44
N GLN A 250 19.44 -11.91 -14.76
CA GLN A 250 20.15 -10.81 -14.10
C GLN A 250 19.41 -9.45 -14.12
N PRO A 251 18.65 -9.07 -15.19
CA PRO A 251 17.98 -7.76 -15.23
C PRO A 251 17.05 -7.51 -14.04
N ILE A 252 16.39 -8.56 -13.53
CA ILE A 252 15.44 -8.44 -12.43
C ILE A 252 16.16 -8.15 -11.10
N LEU A 253 17.33 -8.77 -10.89
CA LEU A 253 18.15 -8.53 -9.72
C LEU A 253 18.80 -7.15 -9.76
N GLN A 254 19.04 -6.61 -10.96
CA GLN A 254 19.58 -5.26 -11.15
C GLN A 254 18.58 -4.15 -10.75
N PHE A 255 17.27 -4.43 -10.67
CA PHE A 255 16.29 -3.44 -10.17
C PHE A 255 16.51 -3.03 -8.71
N TRP A 256 17.19 -3.85 -7.91
CA TRP A 256 17.45 -3.54 -6.49
C TRP A 256 18.90 -3.21 -6.20
N ASP A 257 19.77 -3.38 -7.20
CA ASP A 257 21.15 -3.00 -7.09
C ASP A 257 21.27 -1.48 -7.21
N ASN A 258 21.77 -0.82 -6.17
CA ASN A 258 22.05 0.61 -6.20
C ASN A 258 23.56 0.90 -6.29
N GLN A 259 24.39 -0.14 -6.42
CA GLN A 259 25.82 -0.04 -6.73
C GLN A 259 26.06 0.00 -8.25
N ILE A 260 25.13 0.65 -8.93
CA ILE A 260 25.10 0.76 -10.37
C ILE A 260 26.31 1.58 -10.84
N GLU A 261 27.07 1.05 -11.80
CA GLU A 261 28.20 1.80 -12.41
C GLU A 261 27.70 3.12 -13.02
N PRO A 262 28.51 4.19 -13.02
CA PRO A 262 28.14 5.48 -13.64
C PRO A 262 27.71 5.37 -15.13
N SER A 263 28.18 4.32 -15.82
CA SER A 263 27.85 3.99 -17.21
C SER A 263 26.48 3.35 -17.39
N SER A 264 25.79 3.00 -16.31
CA SER A 264 24.54 2.25 -16.41
C SER A 264 23.38 3.12 -16.88
N ILE A 265 22.49 2.45 -17.60
CA ILE A 265 21.20 2.96 -18.01
C ILE A 265 20.23 3.20 -16.83
N TYR A 266 20.54 2.70 -15.63
CA TYR A 266 19.66 2.85 -14.47
C TYR A 266 20.06 4.02 -13.56
N ARG A 267 19.06 4.76 -13.07
CA ARG A 267 19.20 5.71 -11.96
C ARG A 267 19.25 4.97 -10.63
N LYS A 268 20.02 5.53 -9.68
CA LYS A 268 19.95 5.11 -8.29
C LYS A 268 18.59 5.52 -7.71
N LEU A 269 17.88 4.57 -7.12
CA LEU A 269 16.66 4.88 -6.36
C LEU A 269 17.05 5.18 -4.91
N PRO A 270 16.69 6.35 -4.35
CA PRO A 270 16.81 6.59 -2.92
C PRO A 270 16.15 5.48 -2.12
N THR A 271 16.71 5.19 -0.95
CA THR A 271 16.23 4.11 -0.09
C THR A 271 14.74 4.24 0.21
N VAL A 272 14.24 5.45 0.42
CA VAL A 272 12.81 5.68 0.70
C VAL A 272 11.91 5.28 -0.48
N ASP A 273 12.32 5.56 -1.72
CA ASP A 273 11.58 5.17 -2.93
C ASP A 273 11.66 3.67 -3.18
N MET A 274 12.76 3.01 -2.81
CA MET A 274 12.82 1.55 -2.81
C MET A 274 11.82 0.92 -1.82
N LEU A 275 11.67 1.53 -0.64
CA LEU A 275 10.68 1.06 0.34
C LEU A 275 9.24 1.35 -0.11
N LEU A 276 9.02 2.48 -0.78
CA LEU A 276 7.73 2.78 -1.42
C LEU A 276 7.45 1.76 -2.53
N LEU A 277 8.40 1.49 -3.42
CA LEU A 277 8.26 0.49 -4.47
C LEU A 277 7.96 -0.90 -3.89
N LEU A 278 8.67 -1.34 -2.85
CA LEU A 278 8.35 -2.59 -2.15
C LEU A 278 6.90 -2.61 -1.67
N LYS A 279 6.45 -1.54 -1.01
CA LYS A 279 5.06 -1.43 -0.53
C LYS A 279 4.08 -1.55 -1.70
N LEU A 280 4.30 -0.80 -2.79
CA LEU A 280 3.40 -0.80 -3.95
C LEU A 280 3.37 -2.18 -4.63
N LEU A 281 4.52 -2.81 -4.84
CA LEU A 281 4.61 -4.15 -5.42
C LEU A 281 3.85 -5.17 -4.56
N PHE A 282 4.09 -5.18 -3.25
CA PHE A 282 3.44 -6.16 -2.37
C PHE A 282 1.93 -5.93 -2.20
N SER A 283 1.48 -4.68 -2.29
CA SER A 283 0.07 -4.30 -2.17
C SER A 283 -0.71 -4.31 -3.49
N SER A 284 -0.02 -4.44 -4.63
CA SER A 284 -0.65 -4.39 -5.94
C SER A 284 -1.55 -5.60 -6.18
N PRO A 285 -2.81 -5.42 -6.59
CA PRO A 285 -3.74 -6.53 -6.77
C PRO A 285 -3.40 -7.45 -7.96
N PHE A 286 -2.36 -7.13 -8.76
CA PHE A 286 -1.93 -7.93 -9.90
C PHE A 286 -1.24 -9.24 -9.52
N GLY A 287 -0.61 -9.33 -8.33
CA GLY A 287 0.05 -10.55 -7.88
C GLY A 287 1.18 -10.99 -8.82
N GLY A 288 1.28 -12.29 -9.11
CA GLY A 288 2.14 -12.82 -10.18
C GLY A 288 3.58 -12.28 -10.17
N PRO A 289 4.11 -11.79 -11.31
CA PRO A 289 5.45 -11.19 -11.38
C PRO A 289 5.67 -9.99 -10.46
N VAL A 290 4.64 -9.18 -10.21
CA VAL A 290 4.71 -8.02 -9.28
C VAL A 290 4.97 -8.51 -7.85
N LEU A 291 4.24 -9.54 -7.41
CA LEU A 291 4.46 -10.16 -6.11
C LEU A 291 5.83 -10.85 -6.01
N LYS A 292 6.24 -11.58 -7.07
CA LYS A 292 7.56 -12.23 -7.15
C LYS A 292 8.68 -11.21 -6.99
N LEU A 293 8.60 -10.09 -7.70
CA LEU A 293 9.56 -8.99 -7.58
C LEU A 293 9.60 -8.42 -6.16
N SER A 294 8.43 -8.26 -5.51
CA SER A 294 8.37 -7.82 -4.12
C SER A 294 9.08 -8.82 -3.18
N CYS A 295 8.86 -10.13 -3.35
CA CYS A 295 9.47 -11.17 -2.52
C CYS A 295 10.99 -11.18 -2.68
N MET A 296 11.47 -11.11 -3.94
CA MET A 296 12.89 -11.08 -4.26
C MET A 296 13.61 -9.84 -3.75
N SER A 297 12.90 -8.71 -3.59
CA SER A 297 13.49 -7.49 -3.03
C SER A 297 13.85 -7.62 -1.54
N ILE A 298 13.15 -8.48 -0.80
CA ILE A 298 13.29 -8.57 0.66
C ILE A 298 14.70 -8.99 1.11
N PRO A 299 15.34 -10.04 0.55
CA PRO A 299 16.73 -10.36 0.85
C PRO A 299 17.68 -9.17 0.66
N TYR A 300 17.56 -8.44 -0.45
CA TYR A 300 18.41 -7.29 -0.77
C TYR A 300 18.17 -6.10 0.17
N LEU A 301 16.92 -5.72 0.38
CA LEU A 301 16.59 -4.61 1.29
C LEU A 301 16.98 -4.95 2.73
N SER A 302 16.95 -6.23 3.11
CA SER A 302 17.40 -6.69 4.43
C SER A 302 18.92 -6.58 4.62
N THR A 303 19.71 -6.73 3.55
CA THR A 303 21.17 -6.52 3.62
C THR A 303 21.55 -5.05 3.54
N LEU A 304 20.78 -4.22 2.82
CA LEU A 304 20.98 -2.77 2.73
C LEU A 304 20.53 -2.05 4.02
N LEU A 305 19.45 -2.52 4.63
CA LEU A 305 18.83 -1.90 5.81
C LEU A 305 18.78 -2.84 7.03
N PRO A 306 19.92 -3.37 7.50
CA PRO A 306 19.93 -4.12 8.75
C PRO A 306 19.42 -3.23 9.90
N PRO A 307 18.52 -3.72 10.79
CA PRO A 307 18.01 -2.93 11.91
C PRO A 307 19.10 -2.37 12.84
N SER A 308 20.27 -3.00 12.87
CA SER A 308 21.44 -2.60 13.64
C SER A 308 22.28 -1.51 12.97
N SER A 309 22.19 -1.35 11.64
CA SER A 309 23.02 -0.43 10.86
C SER A 309 22.64 1.04 11.11
N LYS A 310 23.57 1.96 10.82
CA LYS A 310 23.30 3.41 10.91
C LYS A 310 22.15 3.81 9.98
N GLU A 311 22.15 3.25 8.79
CA GLU A 311 21.14 3.52 7.76
C GLU A 311 19.77 2.97 8.15
N GLY A 312 19.69 1.72 8.63
CA GLY A 312 18.42 1.15 9.11
C GLY A 312 17.83 1.94 10.29
N LYS A 313 18.67 2.41 11.23
CA LYS A 313 18.24 3.29 12.33
C LYS A 313 17.77 4.66 11.83
N ARG A 314 18.47 5.23 10.83
CA ARG A 314 18.09 6.49 10.19
C ARG A 314 16.74 6.36 9.52
N MET A 315 16.54 5.34 8.69
CA MET A 315 15.27 5.04 8.03
C MET A 315 14.13 4.81 9.02
N ALA A 316 14.37 4.07 10.11
CA ALA A 316 13.37 3.87 11.15
C ALA A 316 12.97 5.18 11.88
N LYS A 317 13.87 6.17 11.93
CA LYS A 317 13.64 7.48 12.54
C LYS A 317 12.97 8.47 11.58
N GLU A 318 13.51 8.62 10.38
CA GLU A 318 13.13 9.63 9.38
C GLU A 318 11.91 9.19 8.55
N TYR A 319 11.77 7.89 8.28
CA TYR A 319 10.74 7.34 7.39
C TYR A 319 10.01 6.17 8.07
N LYS A 320 9.51 6.44 9.27
CA LYS A 320 8.92 5.44 10.17
C LYS A 320 7.84 4.58 9.50
N SER A 321 6.98 5.16 8.67
CA SER A 321 5.91 4.46 7.95
C SER A 321 6.49 3.44 6.95
N HIS A 322 7.38 3.89 6.05
CA HIS A 322 8.05 3.05 5.07
C HIS A 322 8.87 1.93 5.71
N ASN A 323 9.62 2.25 6.77
CA ASN A 323 10.36 1.24 7.53
C ASN A 323 9.43 0.24 8.23
N ALA A 324 8.27 0.67 8.73
CA ALA A 324 7.29 -0.25 9.30
C ALA A 324 6.76 -1.24 8.26
N TYR A 325 6.47 -0.78 7.03
CA TYR A 325 6.11 -1.68 5.93
C TYR A 325 7.22 -2.66 5.58
N LEU A 326 8.49 -2.22 5.54
CA LEU A 326 9.61 -3.15 5.33
C LEU A 326 9.64 -4.26 6.39
N VAL A 327 9.59 -3.90 7.67
CA VAL A 327 9.60 -4.86 8.78
C VAL A 327 8.42 -5.82 8.66
N PHE A 328 7.23 -5.27 8.40
CA PHE A 328 6.02 -6.05 8.30
C PHE A 328 6.04 -7.01 7.11
N ILE A 329 6.28 -6.52 5.89
CA ILE A 329 6.35 -7.34 4.67
C ILE A 329 7.44 -8.39 4.79
N ARG A 330 8.61 -8.05 5.35
CA ARG A 330 9.68 -9.03 5.62
C ARG A 330 9.21 -10.15 6.55
N SER A 331 8.46 -9.84 7.61
CA SER A 331 7.87 -10.84 8.49
C SER A 331 6.88 -11.75 7.77
N LEU A 332 6.11 -11.24 6.81
CA LEU A 332 5.17 -12.04 6.02
C LEU A 332 5.87 -12.91 4.96
N VAL A 333 6.83 -12.31 4.24
CA VAL A 333 7.57 -12.96 3.15
C VAL A 333 8.48 -14.06 3.66
N LEU A 334 9.24 -13.80 4.73
CA LEU A 334 10.21 -14.75 5.27
C LEU A 334 9.73 -15.52 6.52
N GLY A 335 8.57 -15.17 7.09
CA GLY A 335 8.10 -15.75 8.35
C GLY A 335 8.92 -15.33 9.58
N GLU A 336 9.63 -14.21 9.48
CA GLU A 336 10.51 -13.73 10.54
C GLU A 336 9.70 -13.09 11.69
N MET A 337 9.61 -13.82 12.81
CA MET A 337 9.22 -13.40 14.19
C MET A 337 8.69 -14.59 15.02
N ILE A 338 8.48 -15.75 14.39
CA ILE A 338 8.27 -17.02 15.09
C ILE A 338 9.64 -17.50 15.60
N LYS A 339 10.00 -17.14 16.83
CA LYS A 339 11.24 -17.60 17.47
C LYS A 339 11.31 -19.14 17.45
N LYS A 340 12.47 -19.72 17.14
CA LYS A 340 12.72 -21.18 17.03
C LYS A 340 12.17 -22.03 18.19
N HIS A 341 12.05 -21.49 19.41
CA HIS A 341 11.45 -22.20 20.55
C HIS A 341 9.91 -22.31 20.51
N ARG A 342 9.25 -21.77 19.47
CA ARG A 342 7.79 -21.82 19.29
C ARG A 342 7.34 -22.89 18.30
N VAL A 343 8.29 -23.65 17.74
CA VAL A 343 8.07 -24.75 16.79
C VAL A 343 7.26 -25.92 17.40
N GLY A 344 7.13 -25.98 18.74
CA GLY A 344 6.40 -27.04 19.45
C GLY A 344 4.87 -26.88 19.50
N LYS A 345 4.30 -25.75 19.06
CA LYS A 345 2.86 -25.62 18.82
C LYS A 345 2.68 -25.36 17.33
N VAL A 346 2.17 -26.37 16.62
CA VAL A 346 1.97 -26.34 15.17
C VAL A 346 1.05 -25.16 14.83
N ILE A 347 1.67 -24.06 14.45
CA ILE A 347 0.99 -22.92 13.87
C ILE A 347 1.43 -22.94 12.43
N HIS A 348 0.49 -23.27 11.55
CA HIS A 348 0.67 -23.32 10.10
C HIS A 348 0.96 -21.90 9.61
N HIS A 349 2.23 -21.49 9.72
CA HIS A 349 2.72 -20.28 9.11
C HIS A 349 3.50 -20.66 7.87
N THR A 350 2.93 -20.33 6.73
CA THR A 350 3.57 -20.48 5.44
C THR A 350 4.15 -19.14 5.01
N PRO A 351 5.48 -18.97 4.93
CA PRO A 351 6.10 -17.78 4.37
C PRO A 351 5.61 -17.55 2.94
N ILE A 352 5.30 -16.31 2.58
CA ILE A 352 4.83 -15.98 1.21
C ILE A 352 5.88 -16.39 0.18
N TRP A 353 7.17 -16.28 0.52
CA TRP A 353 8.26 -16.76 -0.34
C TRP A 353 8.04 -18.22 -0.77
N ASP A 354 7.72 -19.11 0.18
CA ASP A 354 7.58 -20.53 -0.09
C ASP A 354 6.32 -20.83 -0.92
N THR A 355 5.26 -20.02 -0.78
CA THR A 355 4.08 -20.07 -1.63
C THR A 355 4.37 -19.60 -3.05
N VAL A 356 5.09 -18.48 -3.21
CA VAL A 356 5.36 -17.84 -4.49
C VAL A 356 6.35 -18.64 -5.34
N PHE A 357 7.31 -19.31 -4.70
CA PHE A 357 8.35 -20.10 -5.37
C PHE A 357 8.13 -21.62 -5.27
N GLY A 358 6.94 -22.08 -4.88
CA GLY A 358 6.42 -23.41 -5.21
C GLY A 358 6.86 -24.59 -4.33
N LEU A 359 7.32 -24.38 -3.09
CA LEU A 359 7.83 -25.47 -2.24
C LEU A 359 6.75 -26.34 -1.56
N LEU A 360 5.46 -26.07 -1.76
CA LEU A 360 4.38 -26.67 -0.96
C LEU A 360 3.50 -27.67 -1.71
N HIS A 361 3.65 -27.81 -3.03
CA HIS A 361 2.68 -28.55 -3.84
C HIS A 361 2.91 -30.07 -3.89
N GLU A 362 3.99 -30.60 -3.30
CA GLU A 362 4.35 -32.02 -3.47
C GLU A 362 3.97 -32.95 -2.30
N SER A 363 3.57 -32.44 -1.14
CA SER A 363 3.54 -33.26 0.09
C SER A 363 2.16 -33.71 0.59
N GLU A 364 1.05 -33.15 0.11
CA GLU A 364 -0.30 -33.61 0.50
C GLU A 364 -0.98 -34.26 -0.71
N GLY A 365 -1.27 -35.56 -0.61
CA GLY A 365 -1.91 -36.41 -1.63
C GLY A 365 -3.33 -36.02 -2.06
N ASP A 366 -3.73 -34.76 -1.83
CA ASP A 366 -4.87 -34.13 -2.48
C ASP A 366 -4.46 -33.74 -3.91
N ALA A 367 -4.23 -34.74 -4.75
CA ALA A 367 -4.26 -34.62 -6.20
C ALA A 367 -5.72 -34.38 -6.66
N LEU A 368 -6.39 -33.38 -6.06
CA LEU A 368 -7.52 -32.72 -6.68
C LEU A 368 -6.95 -32.14 -7.96
N THR A 369 -7.22 -32.86 -9.04
CA THR A 369 -7.05 -32.50 -10.44
C THR A 369 -7.64 -31.11 -10.65
N CYS A 370 -6.87 -30.08 -10.31
CA CYS A 370 -6.95 -28.79 -10.98
C CYS A 370 -6.46 -29.06 -12.40
N GLN A 371 -7.31 -29.73 -13.18
CA GLN A 371 -7.44 -29.51 -14.61
C GLN A 371 -7.93 -28.07 -14.73
N SER A 372 -7.05 -27.12 -14.43
CA SER A 372 -7.17 -25.82 -15.03
C SER A 372 -7.06 -26.12 -16.51
N ASP A 373 -8.18 -26.04 -17.22
CA ASP A 373 -8.15 -25.52 -18.58
C ASP A 373 -7.21 -24.32 -18.50
N ALA A 374 -5.96 -24.52 -18.91
CA ALA A 374 -4.95 -23.49 -18.96
C ALA A 374 -5.37 -22.58 -20.11
N GLN A 375 -6.48 -21.86 -19.92
CA GLN A 375 -6.76 -20.66 -20.66
C GLN A 375 -5.51 -19.84 -20.47
N GLN A 376 -4.75 -19.68 -21.55
CA GLN A 376 -3.58 -18.84 -21.60
C GLN A 376 -4.01 -17.49 -21.06
N GLY A 377 -3.71 -17.26 -19.78
CA GLY A 377 -3.95 -16.00 -19.14
C GLY A 377 -3.29 -14.94 -19.97
N LYS A 378 -3.92 -13.78 -20.09
CA LYS A 378 -3.26 -12.65 -20.76
C LYS A 378 -1.99 -12.31 -19.97
N PRO A 379 -0.90 -11.94 -20.66
CA PRO A 379 0.34 -11.56 -19.98
C PRO A 379 0.13 -10.36 -19.06
N LEU A 380 0.99 -10.20 -18.06
CA LEU A 380 0.91 -9.09 -17.11
C LEU A 380 0.99 -7.72 -17.80
N SER A 381 1.81 -7.60 -18.85
CA SER A 381 1.89 -6.40 -19.69
C SER A 381 0.53 -5.95 -20.21
N HIS A 382 -0.33 -6.89 -20.58
CA HIS A 382 -1.67 -6.59 -21.06
C HIS A 382 -2.51 -5.89 -19.98
N TYR A 383 -2.44 -6.32 -18.72
CA TYR A 383 -3.20 -5.71 -17.64
C TYR A 383 -2.71 -4.31 -17.28
N PHE A 384 -1.40 -4.06 -17.30
CA PHE A 384 -0.87 -2.70 -17.17
C PHE A 384 -1.36 -1.79 -18.31
N LYS A 385 -1.32 -2.28 -19.56
CA LYS A 385 -1.82 -1.54 -20.73
C LYS A 385 -3.32 -1.25 -20.63
N GLU A 386 -4.12 -2.17 -20.07
CA GLU A 386 -5.54 -1.90 -19.81
C GLU A 386 -5.75 -0.85 -18.72
N VAL A 387 -4.96 -0.86 -17.64
CA VAL A 387 -5.06 0.17 -16.59
C VAL A 387 -4.69 1.54 -17.15
N ILE A 388 -3.62 1.63 -17.95
CA ILE A 388 -3.23 2.86 -18.63
C ILE A 388 -4.38 3.37 -19.51
N ARG A 389 -4.92 2.50 -20.37
CA ARG A 389 -6.03 2.84 -21.27
C ARG A 389 -7.27 3.31 -20.51
N ASP A 390 -7.59 2.67 -19.38
CA ASP A 390 -8.72 3.11 -18.54
C ASP A 390 -8.50 4.50 -17.96
N CYS A 391 -7.29 4.75 -17.47
CA CYS A 391 -6.89 6.07 -16.99
C CYS A 391 -7.02 7.13 -18.11
N GLU A 392 -6.73 6.79 -19.36
CA GLU A 392 -6.91 7.71 -20.49
C GLU A 392 -8.38 7.88 -20.92
N SER A 393 -9.19 6.83 -20.83
CA SER A 393 -10.48 6.76 -21.53
C SER A 393 -11.65 7.57 -20.92
N ASN A 394 -11.44 8.26 -19.78
CA ASN A 394 -12.49 8.89 -18.94
C ASN A 394 -13.65 7.96 -18.51
N LYS A 395 -13.70 6.71 -19.01
CA LYS A 395 -14.67 5.69 -18.66
C LYS A 395 -14.07 4.90 -17.53
N SER A 396 -14.75 4.85 -16.38
CA SER A 396 -14.35 3.97 -15.28
C SER A 396 -14.73 2.53 -15.65
N SER A 397 -13.85 1.81 -16.32
CA SER A 397 -14.03 0.38 -16.56
C SER A 397 -13.54 -0.45 -15.36
N HIS A 398 -14.01 -1.68 -15.26
CA HIS A 398 -13.61 -2.61 -14.18
C HIS A 398 -12.36 -3.37 -14.63
N ILE A 399 -11.15 -2.86 -14.35
CA ILE A 399 -9.89 -3.37 -14.96
C ILE A 399 -9.15 -4.39 -14.09
N LEU A 400 -9.74 -4.87 -13.00
CA LEU A 400 -8.99 -5.84 -12.22
C LEU A 400 -8.90 -7.18 -12.96
N PRO A 401 -7.67 -7.69 -13.19
CA PRO A 401 -7.46 -8.98 -13.80
C PRO A 401 -8.25 -10.07 -13.08
N GLN A 402 -8.60 -11.13 -13.80
CA GLN A 402 -8.61 -12.43 -13.13
C GLN A 402 -7.19 -12.63 -12.60
N SER A 403 -7.05 -12.61 -11.27
CA SER A 403 -5.77 -12.78 -10.58
C SER A 403 -5.01 -13.96 -11.18
N ILE A 404 -3.71 -13.80 -11.43
CA ILE A 404 -2.78 -14.86 -11.88
C ILE A 404 -2.57 -15.92 -10.77
N SER A 405 -3.36 -15.88 -9.71
CA SER A 405 -3.28 -16.83 -8.61
C SER A 405 -3.87 -18.18 -9.00
N PRO A 406 -3.37 -19.28 -8.41
CA PRO A 406 -3.88 -20.63 -8.67
C PRO A 406 -5.35 -20.83 -8.27
N HIS A 407 -5.92 -19.91 -7.47
CA HIS A 407 -7.30 -19.97 -7.00
C HIS A 407 -8.03 -18.65 -7.25
N PRO A 408 -9.37 -18.67 -7.37
CA PRO A 408 -10.17 -17.45 -7.46
C PRO A 408 -9.89 -16.49 -6.30
N PRO A 409 -9.90 -15.17 -6.53
CA PRO A 409 -9.58 -14.20 -5.50
C PRO A 409 -10.70 -14.02 -4.49
N ILE A 410 -10.35 -13.74 -3.23
CA ILE A 410 -11.19 -13.05 -2.25
C ILE A 410 -10.51 -11.73 -1.91
N TYR A 411 -11.20 -10.62 -2.16
CA TYR A 411 -10.59 -9.29 -2.02
C TYR A 411 -10.56 -8.87 -0.54
N VAL A 412 -9.39 -8.42 -0.07
CA VAL A 412 -9.19 -7.95 1.29
C VAL A 412 -8.95 -6.45 1.27
N VAL A 413 -9.97 -5.67 1.62
CA VAL A 413 -10.01 -4.20 1.52
C VAL A 413 -9.87 -3.60 2.92
N GLY A 414 -9.09 -2.54 3.10
CA GLY A 414 -8.93 -1.98 4.45
C GLY A 414 -7.61 -1.29 4.70
N ASP A 415 -7.26 -1.12 5.98
CA ASP A 415 -5.98 -0.53 6.38
C ASP A 415 -4.82 -1.52 6.15
N SER A 416 -3.64 -1.23 6.69
CA SER A 416 -2.47 -2.09 6.53
C SER A 416 -2.66 -3.51 7.09
N HIS A 417 -3.64 -3.78 7.96
CA HIS A 417 -3.88 -5.13 8.48
C HIS A 417 -4.37 -6.10 7.41
N VAL A 418 -4.89 -5.64 6.27
CA VAL A 418 -5.24 -6.52 5.15
C VAL A 418 -4.05 -7.28 4.61
N LEU A 419 -2.85 -6.73 4.77
CA LEU A 419 -1.62 -7.36 4.31
C LEU A 419 -1.29 -8.63 5.11
N SER A 420 -1.81 -8.80 6.33
CA SER A 420 -1.68 -10.05 7.10
C SER A 420 -2.34 -11.26 6.44
N LEU A 421 -3.16 -11.05 5.41
CA LEU A 421 -3.76 -12.10 4.59
C LEU A 421 -3.25 -12.12 3.16
N ALA A 422 -2.52 -11.07 2.74
CA ALA A 422 -2.17 -10.88 1.34
C ALA A 422 -1.45 -12.10 0.75
N TRP A 423 -1.97 -12.55 -0.39
CA TRP A 423 -1.42 -13.64 -1.21
C TRP A 423 -1.45 -15.01 -0.56
N GLN A 424 -2.16 -15.16 0.55
CA GLN A 424 -2.37 -16.46 1.20
C GLN A 424 -3.57 -17.18 0.60
N THR A 425 -3.51 -18.52 0.61
CA THR A 425 -4.63 -19.37 0.21
C THR A 425 -5.52 -19.66 1.43
N LEU A 426 -6.77 -19.21 1.37
CA LEU A 426 -7.81 -19.61 2.32
C LEU A 426 -8.39 -20.95 1.88
N ARG A 427 -8.30 -21.97 2.74
CA ARG A 427 -8.96 -23.27 2.58
C ARG A 427 -10.29 -23.24 3.34
N ILE A 428 -11.36 -22.78 2.68
CA ILE A 428 -12.67 -22.57 3.33
C ILE A 428 -13.51 -23.85 3.18
N ASN A 429 -13.87 -24.48 4.29
CA ASN A 429 -14.71 -25.68 4.26
C ASN A 429 -16.19 -25.28 4.06
N ASP A 430 -16.81 -25.76 2.99
CA ASP A 430 -18.24 -25.57 2.72
C ASP A 430 -19.03 -26.66 3.44
N ILE A 431 -19.80 -26.25 4.46
CA ILE A 431 -20.57 -27.14 5.33
C ILE A 431 -21.56 -28.01 4.53
N ASN A 432 -22.09 -27.47 3.44
CA ASN A 432 -23.16 -28.14 2.68
C ASN A 432 -22.60 -29.21 1.74
N SER A 433 -21.43 -28.98 1.14
CA SER A 433 -20.81 -29.93 0.21
C SER A 433 -19.76 -30.83 0.86
N GLY A 434 -19.24 -30.47 2.04
CA GLY A 434 -18.08 -31.12 2.64
C GLY A 434 -16.79 -30.93 1.85
N THR A 435 -16.78 -30.01 0.86
CA THR A 435 -15.62 -29.71 0.02
C THR A 435 -14.96 -28.40 0.43
N TYR A 436 -13.67 -28.26 0.11
CA TYR A 436 -12.94 -27.01 0.33
C TYR A 436 -13.08 -26.07 -0.87
N LYS A 437 -13.50 -24.83 -0.62
CA LYS A 437 -13.33 -23.70 -1.54
C LYS A 437 -11.98 -23.05 -1.28
N LEU A 438 -11.10 -23.12 -2.27
CA LEU A 438 -9.82 -22.42 -2.23
C LEU A 438 -9.99 -20.99 -2.75
N ARG A 439 -9.50 -20.02 -1.99
CA ARG A 439 -9.48 -18.60 -2.39
C ARG A 439 -8.13 -17.98 -2.13
N THR A 440 -7.62 -17.19 -3.06
CA THR A 440 -6.41 -16.38 -2.81
C THR A 440 -6.83 -15.02 -2.27
N ALA A 441 -6.32 -14.65 -1.09
CA ALA A 441 -6.59 -13.35 -0.49
C ALA A 441 -5.83 -12.24 -1.23
N THR A 442 -6.52 -11.47 -2.07
CA THR A 442 -5.92 -10.41 -2.90
C THR A 442 -6.06 -9.06 -2.18
N PRO A 443 -4.95 -8.37 -1.85
CA PRO A 443 -4.99 -7.15 -1.06
C PRO A 443 -5.47 -5.92 -1.85
N PHE A 444 -6.24 -5.07 -1.18
CA PHE A 444 -6.69 -3.74 -1.61
C PHE A 444 -6.53 -2.73 -0.45
N PRO A 445 -5.30 -2.33 -0.12
CA PRO A 445 -5.09 -1.44 1.03
C PRO A 445 -5.55 -0.02 0.72
N ALA A 446 -6.56 0.44 1.46
CA ALA A 446 -6.89 1.83 1.67
C ALA A 446 -6.03 2.36 2.83
N THR A 447 -4.76 2.67 2.56
CA THR A 447 -3.81 3.09 3.61
C THR A 447 -4.37 4.20 4.50
N GLY A 448 -4.41 3.94 5.81
CA GLY A 448 -4.92 4.86 6.83
C GLY A 448 -6.44 4.84 7.02
N VAL A 449 -7.18 3.88 6.43
CA VAL A 449 -8.64 3.85 6.57
C VAL A 449 -9.03 3.57 8.02
N LYS A 450 -10.04 4.31 8.45
CA LYS A 450 -10.65 4.25 9.77
C LYS A 450 -12.09 3.83 9.58
N ALA A 451 -12.71 3.24 10.59
CA ALA A 451 -14.15 3.01 10.59
C ALA A 451 -14.93 4.32 10.37
N TYR A 452 -14.42 5.44 10.91
CA TYR A 452 -14.95 6.78 10.64
C TYR A 452 -14.99 7.14 9.13
N HIS A 453 -13.99 6.72 8.35
CA HIS A 453 -13.89 7.06 6.94
C HIS A 453 -14.93 6.36 6.06
N LEU A 454 -15.68 5.38 6.57
CA LEU A 454 -16.73 4.72 5.79
C LEU A 454 -18.01 5.58 5.70
N ARG A 455 -18.20 6.53 6.62
CA ARG A 455 -19.40 7.37 6.68
C ARG A 455 -19.51 8.22 5.42
N SER A 456 -20.71 8.33 4.85
CA SER A 456 -20.98 9.12 3.66
C SER A 456 -20.74 10.62 3.83
N SER A 457 -20.77 11.11 5.07
CA SER A 457 -20.48 12.51 5.41
C SER A 457 -18.98 12.83 5.46
N THR A 458 -18.10 11.83 5.34
CA THR A 458 -16.67 12.04 5.53
C THR A 458 -16.02 12.62 4.26
N GLN A 459 -15.45 13.81 4.39
CA GLN A 459 -14.65 14.46 3.34
C GLN A 459 -13.16 14.32 3.66
N PHE A 460 -12.64 13.10 3.57
CA PHE A 460 -11.23 12.79 3.85
C PHE A 460 -10.68 11.92 2.73
N PHE A 461 -9.43 12.12 2.30
CA PHE A 461 -8.87 11.38 1.16
C PHE A 461 -9.03 9.87 1.27
N THR A 462 -8.92 9.32 2.49
CA THR A 462 -9.05 7.89 2.69
C THR A 462 -10.46 7.35 2.45
N HIS A 463 -11.50 8.17 2.66
CA HIS A 463 -12.87 7.85 2.23
C HIS A 463 -12.94 7.69 0.72
N TYR A 464 -12.38 8.66 -0.01
CA TYR A 464 -12.35 8.62 -1.48
C TYR A 464 -11.47 7.49 -2.03
N ASN A 465 -10.34 7.21 -1.40
CA ASN A 465 -9.48 6.06 -1.71
C ASN A 465 -10.29 4.76 -1.59
N LEU A 466 -10.94 4.52 -0.44
CA LEU A 466 -11.80 3.33 -0.25
C LEU A 466 -12.83 3.20 -1.38
N HIS A 467 -13.55 4.28 -1.69
CA HIS A 467 -14.53 4.27 -2.78
C HIS A 467 -13.91 4.11 -4.18
N ALA A 468 -12.66 4.51 -4.39
CA ALA A 468 -11.93 4.26 -5.63
C ALA A 468 -11.58 2.78 -5.77
N LEU A 469 -11.02 2.17 -4.73
CA LEU A 469 -10.71 0.74 -4.70
C LEU A 469 -11.96 -0.12 -4.91
N LEU A 470 -13.04 0.18 -4.21
CA LEU A 470 -14.30 -0.57 -4.35
C LEU A 470 -14.93 -0.46 -5.74
N ARG A 471 -14.75 0.67 -6.44
CA ARG A 471 -15.18 0.81 -7.85
C ARG A 471 -14.35 -0.04 -8.80
N ARG A 472 -13.06 -0.25 -8.49
CA ARG A 472 -12.15 -1.03 -9.33
C ARG A 472 -12.41 -2.52 -9.22
N LEU A 473 -12.90 -3.00 -8.07
CA LEU A 473 -13.34 -4.40 -7.90
C LEU A 473 -14.13 -4.82 -9.13
N PRO A 474 -13.85 -6.00 -9.73
CA PRO A 474 -14.60 -6.36 -10.91
C PRO A 474 -16.09 -6.40 -10.54
N ASN A 475 -16.98 -6.13 -11.50
CA ASN A 475 -18.41 -6.23 -11.26
C ASN A 475 -19.04 -6.84 -12.51
N GLN A 476 -19.33 -8.14 -12.43
CA GLN A 476 -19.97 -8.89 -13.50
C GLN A 476 -21.49 -9.01 -13.25
N GLY A 477 -22.08 -8.04 -12.54
CA GLY A 477 -23.48 -8.07 -12.14
C GLY A 477 -23.81 -9.06 -11.01
N LEU A 478 -22.78 -9.71 -10.43
CA LEU A 478 -22.92 -10.68 -9.34
C LEU A 478 -22.52 -10.06 -8.00
N THR A 479 -23.18 -10.49 -6.93
CA THR A 479 -22.81 -10.15 -5.56
C THR A 479 -21.49 -10.83 -5.22
N ARG A 480 -20.61 -10.10 -4.51
CA ARG A 480 -19.27 -10.60 -4.19
C ARG A 480 -18.95 -10.51 -2.73
N THR A 481 -18.25 -11.51 -2.24
CA THR A 481 -17.71 -11.48 -0.88
C THR A 481 -16.38 -10.75 -0.84
N ILE A 482 -16.25 -9.78 0.06
CA ILE A 482 -14.97 -9.14 0.41
C ILE A 482 -14.71 -9.28 1.90
N ILE A 483 -13.44 -9.25 2.28
CA ILE A 483 -13.01 -9.08 3.67
C ILE A 483 -12.68 -7.61 3.88
N LEU A 484 -13.18 -7.01 4.96
CA LEU A 484 -12.99 -5.61 5.30
C LEU A 484 -12.24 -5.46 6.63
N SER A 485 -11.12 -4.74 6.63
CA SER A 485 -10.39 -4.33 7.84
C SER A 485 -10.52 -2.82 8.09
N ALA A 486 -11.13 -2.45 9.20
CA ALA A 486 -11.14 -1.07 9.71
C ALA A 486 -11.43 -1.07 11.22
N GLY A 487 -10.98 -0.02 11.92
CA GLY A 487 -11.27 0.20 13.34
C GLY A 487 -10.05 0.10 14.26
N GLU A 488 -8.96 -0.56 13.85
CA GLU A 488 -7.74 -0.61 14.67
C GLU A 488 -7.17 0.80 14.89
N ILE A 489 -7.12 1.60 13.82
CA ILE A 489 -6.61 2.97 13.89
C ILE A 489 -7.50 3.84 14.80
N ASP A 490 -8.83 3.69 14.71
CA ASP A 490 -9.79 4.37 15.59
C ASP A 490 -9.50 4.04 17.07
N CYS A 491 -9.27 2.76 17.38
CA CYS A 491 -8.90 2.32 18.73
C CYS A 491 -7.53 2.85 19.18
N ARG A 492 -6.55 2.91 18.27
CA ARG A 492 -5.16 3.32 18.56
C ARG A 492 -5.03 4.82 18.82
N GLU A 493 -5.69 5.63 18.00
CA GLU A 493 -5.69 7.10 18.10
C GLU A 493 -6.68 7.60 19.15
N GLY A 494 -7.61 6.73 19.57
CA GLY A 494 -8.60 6.99 20.58
C GLY A 494 -9.92 7.40 19.94
N ILE A 495 -10.99 6.69 20.32
CA ILE A 495 -12.34 7.02 19.87
C ILE A 495 -12.75 8.32 20.58
N GLY A 496 -12.51 9.41 19.85
CA GLY A 496 -12.90 10.79 20.11
C GLY A 496 -12.04 11.65 21.04
N GLY A 497 -10.79 11.25 21.31
CA GLY A 497 -9.74 12.16 21.78
C GLY A 497 -10.11 13.10 22.96
N THR A 498 -9.49 14.27 23.02
CA THR A 498 -9.81 15.32 24.02
C THR A 498 -11.15 16.00 23.74
N LEU A 499 -11.62 15.99 22.49
CA LEU A 499 -12.87 16.61 22.05
C LEU A 499 -14.13 15.96 22.67
N LEU A 500 -14.07 14.68 23.06
CA LEU A 500 -15.19 14.02 23.73
C LEU A 500 -15.30 14.29 25.23
N LYS A 501 -14.39 15.07 25.84
CA LYS A 501 -14.45 15.40 27.27
C LYS A 501 -15.75 16.13 27.71
N GLY A 502 -16.64 16.49 26.79
CA GLY A 502 -17.97 17.05 27.08
C GLY A 502 -19.18 16.35 26.42
N TYR A 503 -19.00 15.35 25.55
CA TYR A 503 -20.11 14.77 24.76
C TYR A 503 -20.56 13.37 25.19
N TYR A 504 -19.69 12.57 25.80
CA TYR A 504 -20.03 11.22 26.26
C TYR A 504 -19.73 11.05 27.74
N ARG A 505 -20.57 10.26 28.42
CA ARG A 505 -20.40 9.99 29.85
C ARG A 505 -19.32 8.94 30.10
N SER A 506 -19.06 8.07 29.11
CA SER A 506 -18.05 7.01 29.20
C SER A 506 -17.42 6.65 27.85
N CYS A 507 -16.24 6.00 27.89
CA CYS A 507 -15.59 5.41 26.72
C CYS A 507 -16.49 4.38 26.01
N ASN A 508 -17.29 3.63 26.77
CA ASN A 508 -18.17 2.59 26.26
C ASN A 508 -19.22 3.17 25.29
N GLU A 509 -19.90 4.25 25.68
CA GLU A 509 -20.92 4.90 24.84
C GLU A 509 -20.33 5.38 23.52
N ALA A 510 -19.12 5.96 23.55
CA ALA A 510 -18.44 6.45 22.35
C ALA A 510 -18.01 5.30 21.42
N VAL A 511 -17.52 4.19 21.97
CA VAL A 511 -17.20 2.97 21.22
C VAL A 511 -18.47 2.40 20.58
N GLU A 512 -19.55 2.28 21.35
CA GLU A 512 -20.83 1.76 20.87
C GLU A 512 -21.40 2.57 19.70
N ASP A 513 -21.50 3.89 19.86
CA ASP A 513 -21.96 4.78 18.79
C ASP A 513 -21.07 4.68 17.55
N THR A 514 -19.75 4.62 17.74
CA THR A 514 -18.80 4.53 16.63
C THR A 514 -18.96 3.22 15.85
N VAL A 515 -19.09 2.08 16.54
CA VAL A 515 -19.33 0.78 15.91
C VAL A 515 -20.67 0.75 15.19
N ARG A 516 -21.75 1.28 15.77
CA ARG A 516 -23.07 1.37 15.09
C ARG A 516 -22.99 2.17 13.80
N LYS A 517 -22.33 3.33 13.83
CA LYS A 517 -22.12 4.17 12.64
C LYS A 517 -21.24 3.47 11.61
N TYR A 518 -20.24 2.72 12.05
CA TYR A 518 -19.38 1.91 11.18
C TYR A 518 -20.18 0.82 10.45
N LEU A 519 -20.97 0.03 11.17
CA LEU A 519 -21.79 -1.04 10.58
C LEU A 519 -22.87 -0.51 9.64
N SER A 520 -23.51 0.60 10.00
CA SER A 520 -24.46 1.29 9.12
C SER A 520 -23.81 1.76 7.82
N ALA A 521 -22.62 2.37 7.91
CA ALA A 521 -21.87 2.80 6.74
C ALA A 521 -21.38 1.62 5.89
N ALA A 522 -20.87 0.55 6.52
CA ALA A 522 -20.47 -0.68 5.84
C ALA A 522 -21.64 -1.33 5.09
N SER A 523 -22.82 -1.42 5.71
CA SER A 523 -24.03 -1.93 5.06
C SER A 523 -24.45 -1.07 3.85
N THR A 524 -24.35 0.26 3.97
CA THR A 524 -24.60 1.19 2.86
C THR A 524 -23.62 0.98 1.70
N ILE A 525 -22.34 0.80 2.02
CA ILE A 525 -21.30 0.49 1.03
C ILE A 525 -21.58 -0.85 0.36
N ALA A 526 -21.92 -1.88 1.13
CA ALA A 526 -22.24 -3.20 0.61
C ALA A 526 -23.42 -3.15 -0.37
N LEU A 527 -24.48 -2.40 -0.08
CA LEU A 527 -25.58 -2.19 -1.03
C LEU A 527 -25.14 -1.43 -2.28
N LYS A 528 -24.37 -0.34 -2.11
CA LYS A 528 -23.92 0.52 -3.21
C LYS A 528 -23.04 -0.22 -4.23
N TYR A 529 -22.22 -1.17 -3.77
CA TYR A 529 -21.26 -1.89 -4.59
C TYR A 529 -21.64 -3.36 -4.84
N ASN A 530 -22.86 -3.76 -4.43
CA ASN A 530 -23.35 -5.14 -4.53
C ASN A 530 -22.39 -6.17 -3.88
N LEU A 531 -22.07 -5.95 -2.60
CA LEU A 531 -21.11 -6.75 -1.84
C LEU A 531 -21.76 -7.46 -0.65
N GLN A 532 -21.16 -8.60 -0.31
CA GLN A 532 -21.20 -9.22 1.01
C GLN A 532 -19.90 -8.87 1.74
N ILE A 533 -20.00 -8.20 2.88
CA ILE A 533 -18.81 -7.72 3.62
C ILE A 533 -18.57 -8.60 4.85
N LEU A 534 -17.37 -9.17 4.93
CA LEU A 534 -16.88 -9.91 6.10
C LEU A 534 -15.92 -9.01 6.90
N ILE A 535 -16.35 -8.52 8.05
CA ILE A 535 -15.57 -7.61 8.90
C ILE A 535 -14.55 -8.41 9.72
N MET A 536 -13.29 -8.01 9.63
CA MET A 536 -12.24 -8.49 10.54
C MET A 536 -12.39 -7.83 11.92
N PRO A 537 -12.24 -8.58 13.01
CA PRO A 537 -12.17 -8.00 14.35
C PRO A 537 -10.86 -7.23 14.51
N VAL A 538 -10.84 -6.27 15.44
CA VAL A 538 -9.62 -5.54 15.76
C VAL A 538 -8.71 -6.43 16.59
N ALA A 539 -7.53 -6.76 16.06
CA ALA A 539 -6.57 -7.60 16.78
C ALA A 539 -6.19 -6.99 18.14
N PRO A 540 -6.01 -7.80 19.20
CA PRO A 540 -5.55 -7.28 20.49
C PRO A 540 -4.22 -6.54 20.34
N HIS A 541 -3.99 -5.51 21.16
CA HIS A 541 -2.69 -4.83 21.15
C HIS A 541 -1.60 -5.74 21.73
N ALA A 542 -0.49 -5.93 21.00
CA ALA A 542 0.64 -6.72 21.46
C ALA A 542 1.28 -6.17 22.75
N TYR A 543 1.76 -7.05 23.61
CA TYR A 543 2.50 -6.62 24.80
C TYR A 543 3.80 -5.94 24.41
N ARG A 544 4.08 -4.79 25.04
CA ARG A 544 5.37 -4.10 24.96
C ARG A 544 5.75 -3.68 26.37
N SER A 545 7.02 -3.90 26.73
CA SER A 545 7.52 -3.64 28.09
C SER A 545 7.26 -2.21 28.57
N ILE A 546 7.13 -2.07 29.90
CA ILE A 546 6.77 -0.83 30.62
C ILE A 546 7.86 0.25 30.48
N LYS A 547 9.09 -0.12 30.11
CA LYS A 547 10.32 0.71 30.14
C LYS A 547 10.26 2.05 29.40
N ASN A 548 9.21 2.33 28.61
CA ASN A 548 9.13 3.51 27.75
C ASN A 548 8.04 4.53 28.14
N GLY A 549 7.52 4.51 29.38
CA GLY A 549 6.57 5.51 29.88
C GLY A 549 5.20 5.55 29.18
N LYS A 550 4.93 4.63 28.25
CA LYS A 550 3.70 4.55 27.42
C LYS A 550 2.72 3.47 27.91
N SER A 551 2.86 2.98 29.14
CA SER A 551 2.05 1.88 29.69
C SER A 551 0.56 2.22 29.74
N VAL A 552 0.22 3.41 30.25
CA VAL A 552 -1.16 3.88 30.40
C VAL A 552 -1.88 3.99 29.05
N GLY A 553 -1.26 4.62 28.06
CA GLY A 553 -1.85 4.74 26.72
C GLY A 553 -2.07 3.38 26.06
N ARG A 554 -1.15 2.43 26.23
CA ARG A 554 -1.31 1.05 25.73
C ARG A 554 -2.42 0.28 26.46
N ALA A 555 -2.59 0.49 27.76
CA ALA A 555 -3.67 -0.11 28.54
C ALA A 555 -5.04 0.35 28.04
N LYS A 556 -5.23 1.66 27.88
CA LYS A 556 -6.48 2.24 27.32
C LYS A 556 -6.80 1.73 25.92
N ARG A 557 -5.77 1.56 25.06
CA ARG A 557 -5.96 0.96 23.73
C ARG A 557 -6.50 -0.46 23.82
N ARG A 558 -5.98 -1.29 24.73
CA ARG A 558 -6.48 -2.66 24.94
C ARG A 558 -7.92 -2.68 25.40
N GLU A 559 -8.29 -1.81 26.35
CA GLU A 559 -9.68 -1.64 26.78
C GLU A 559 -10.59 -1.25 25.61
N THR A 560 -10.15 -0.29 24.79
CA THR A 560 -10.92 0.20 23.63
C THR A 560 -11.11 -0.91 22.59
N MET A 561 -10.06 -1.68 22.28
CA MET A 561 -10.13 -2.82 21.34
C MET A 561 -11.04 -3.94 21.86
N TYR A 562 -10.96 -4.26 23.16
CA TYR A 562 -11.86 -5.23 23.79
C TYR A 562 -13.33 -4.79 23.67
N LEU A 563 -13.63 -3.53 24.03
CA LEU A 563 -14.97 -2.98 23.92
C LEU A 563 -15.46 -2.97 22.47
N TRP A 564 -14.59 -2.58 21.53
CA TRP A 564 -14.90 -2.57 20.10
C TRP A 564 -15.38 -3.93 19.60
N ASN A 565 -14.60 -4.98 19.86
CA ASN A 565 -14.94 -6.34 19.43
C ASN A 565 -16.18 -6.88 20.15
N LYS A 566 -16.35 -6.58 21.44
CA LYS A 566 -17.55 -6.91 22.19
C LYS A 566 -18.81 -6.30 21.56
N VAL A 567 -18.75 -5.01 21.21
CA VAL A 567 -19.87 -4.32 20.56
C VAL A 567 -20.12 -4.88 19.16
N LEU A 568 -19.07 -5.12 18.36
CA LEU A 568 -19.21 -5.74 17.04
C LEU A 568 -20.00 -7.06 17.11
N ARG A 569 -19.64 -7.96 18.03
CA ARG A 569 -20.36 -9.22 18.26
C ARG A 569 -21.83 -8.97 18.57
N SER A 570 -22.11 -8.07 19.51
CA SER A 570 -23.50 -7.78 19.93
C SER A 570 -24.36 -7.18 18.80
N GLU A 571 -23.81 -6.27 18.00
CA GLU A 571 -24.55 -5.60 16.93
C GLU A 571 -24.74 -6.50 15.70
N LEU A 572 -23.79 -7.39 15.40
CA LEU A 572 -23.87 -8.31 14.25
C LEU A 572 -24.67 -9.59 14.55
N GLN A 573 -24.83 -9.97 15.82
CA GLN A 573 -25.77 -11.04 16.21
C GLN A 573 -27.24 -10.65 16.03
N ALA A 574 -27.57 -9.36 16.03
CA ALA A 574 -28.95 -8.87 16.10
C ALA A 574 -29.78 -8.99 14.80
N SER A 575 -29.33 -9.77 13.80
CA SER A 575 -29.93 -9.88 12.45
C SER A 575 -30.24 -8.54 11.74
N LYS A 576 -29.65 -7.44 12.23
CA LYS A 576 -29.91 -6.07 11.75
C LYS A 576 -29.20 -5.76 10.43
N TRP A 577 -28.10 -6.46 10.16
CA TRP A 577 -27.21 -6.20 9.02
C TRP A 577 -27.19 -7.44 8.14
N THR A 578 -27.95 -7.43 7.04
CA THR A 578 -28.14 -8.62 6.18
C THR A 578 -26.96 -8.91 5.25
N ASN A 579 -26.09 -7.92 5.02
CA ASN A 579 -24.99 -7.97 4.06
C ASN A 579 -23.61 -7.77 4.72
N VAL A 580 -23.57 -7.76 6.05
CA VAL A 580 -22.35 -7.52 6.84
C VAL A 580 -22.25 -8.62 7.89
N PHE A 581 -21.11 -9.30 7.92
CA PHE A 581 -20.88 -10.47 8.78
C PHE A 581 -19.58 -10.28 9.58
N LEU A 582 -19.49 -10.88 10.76
CA LEU A 582 -18.28 -10.85 11.59
C LEU A 582 -17.42 -12.09 11.32
N LEU A 583 -16.13 -11.90 11.11
CA LEU A 583 -15.14 -12.98 11.17
C LEU A 583 -14.68 -13.16 12.63
N ASP A 584 -15.48 -13.83 13.45
CA ASP A 584 -15.23 -13.87 14.90
C ASP A 584 -14.11 -14.84 15.30
N TYR A 585 -12.85 -14.41 15.14
CA TYR A 585 -11.67 -15.16 15.54
C TYR A 585 -10.79 -14.45 16.57
N GLU A 586 -11.21 -13.31 17.11
CA GLU A 586 -10.34 -12.51 18.00
C GLU A 586 -9.99 -13.23 19.30
N GLU A 587 -10.89 -14.05 19.86
CA GLU A 587 -10.60 -14.83 21.07
C GLU A 587 -9.41 -15.79 20.87
N SER A 588 -9.29 -16.37 19.67
CA SER A 588 -8.15 -17.22 19.28
C SER A 588 -6.82 -16.46 19.22
N LEU A 589 -6.86 -15.12 19.11
CA LEU A 589 -5.66 -14.28 19.11
C LEU A 589 -5.16 -13.93 20.52
N GLN A 590 -5.90 -14.29 21.58
CA GLN A 590 -5.60 -13.83 22.92
C GLN A 590 -4.48 -14.66 23.57
N TYR A 591 -3.62 -13.98 24.33
CA TYR A 591 -2.68 -14.58 25.26
C TYR A 591 -2.88 -13.96 26.64
N GLN A 592 -3.13 -14.82 27.62
CA GLN A 592 -3.41 -14.40 29.00
C GLN A 592 -2.23 -13.64 29.58
N GLU A 593 -2.49 -12.44 30.08
CA GLU A 593 -1.49 -11.53 30.63
C GLU A 593 -2.13 -10.75 31.77
N GLN A 594 -1.84 -11.16 33.01
CA GLN A 594 -2.46 -10.61 34.22
C GLN A 594 -2.19 -9.10 34.39
N THR A 595 -1.10 -8.59 33.82
CA THR A 595 -0.79 -7.15 33.87
C THR A 595 -1.59 -6.32 32.85
N SER A 596 -2.37 -6.97 31.98
CA SER A 596 -3.27 -6.30 31.05
C SER A 596 -4.58 -5.91 31.74
N PRO A 597 -5.12 -4.69 31.52
CA PRO A 597 -6.40 -4.28 32.12
C PRO A 597 -7.59 -5.13 31.66
N VAL A 598 -7.47 -5.81 30.51
CA VAL A 598 -8.50 -6.71 29.96
C VAL A 598 -8.16 -8.19 30.18
N GLY A 599 -7.09 -8.50 30.93
CA GLY A 599 -6.64 -9.87 31.21
C GLY A 599 -5.82 -10.55 30.09
N TYR A 600 -5.73 -9.95 28.90
CA TYR A 600 -5.01 -10.54 27.76
C TYR A 600 -4.31 -9.52 26.85
N VAL A 601 -3.45 -10.03 25.97
CA VAL A 601 -2.70 -9.31 24.92
C VAL A 601 -2.70 -10.13 23.62
N LEU A 602 -2.16 -9.60 22.53
CA LEU A 602 -1.96 -10.39 21.31
C LEU A 602 -1.03 -11.56 21.58
N ASN A 603 -1.46 -12.76 21.20
CA ASN A 603 -0.62 -13.93 21.28
C ASN A 603 0.61 -13.75 20.40
N PRO A 604 1.82 -13.87 20.98
CA PRO A 604 3.05 -13.61 20.25
C PRO A 604 3.25 -14.45 18.98
N CYS A 605 2.54 -15.57 18.82
CA CYS A 605 2.59 -16.36 17.59
C CYS A 605 1.91 -15.68 16.39
N TYR A 606 0.92 -14.83 16.62
CA TYR A 606 0.25 -14.05 15.57
C TYR A 606 0.87 -12.67 15.39
N ASN A 607 1.86 -12.27 16.20
CA ASN A 607 2.44 -10.92 16.16
C ASN A 607 3.47 -10.78 15.02
N ALA A 608 3.28 -9.81 14.12
CA ALA A 608 4.25 -9.49 13.07
C ALA A 608 5.24 -8.39 13.49
N ASP A 609 4.74 -7.26 14.02
CA ASP A 609 5.57 -6.08 14.30
C ASP A 609 5.10 -5.26 15.52
N TYR A 610 4.33 -5.90 16.41
CA TYR A 610 3.64 -5.30 17.56
C TYR A 610 2.54 -4.29 17.21
N THR A 611 2.08 -4.27 15.96
CA THR A 611 0.91 -3.54 15.48
C THR A 611 0.04 -4.51 14.68
N HIS A 612 0.64 -5.19 13.71
CA HIS A 612 -0.01 -6.10 12.78
C HIS A 612 0.06 -7.56 13.23
N THR A 613 -0.89 -8.33 12.72
CA THR A 613 -0.85 -9.79 12.75
C THR A 613 0.03 -10.35 11.64
N ASN A 614 0.58 -11.55 11.78
CA ASN A 614 1.25 -12.29 10.70
C ASN A 614 0.28 -13.29 10.04
N ASN A 615 0.75 -14.02 9.02
CA ASN A 615 -0.07 -14.94 8.24
C ASN A 615 -0.59 -16.16 9.01
N ALA A 616 -0.15 -16.38 10.26
CA ALA A 616 -0.68 -17.47 11.08
C ALA A 616 -2.19 -17.34 11.37
N ILE A 617 -2.79 -16.17 11.12
CA ILE A 617 -4.24 -15.97 11.25
C ILE A 617 -5.04 -16.61 10.11
N VAL A 618 -4.40 -17.03 9.00
CA VAL A 618 -5.09 -17.55 7.80
C VAL A 618 -6.07 -18.69 8.11
N PRO A 619 -5.71 -19.73 8.88
CA PRO A 619 -6.65 -20.79 9.23
C PRO A 619 -7.82 -20.28 10.09
N LEU A 620 -7.57 -19.31 10.98
CA LEU A 620 -8.60 -18.71 11.81
C LEU A 620 -9.61 -17.92 10.98
N VAL A 621 -9.13 -17.21 9.95
CA VAL A 621 -9.99 -16.48 9.02
C VAL A 621 -10.83 -17.44 8.18
N ALA A 622 -10.22 -18.49 7.63
CA ALA A 622 -10.97 -19.49 6.84
C ALA A 622 -12.08 -20.16 7.66
N GLU A 623 -11.78 -20.51 8.91
CA GLU A 623 -12.75 -21.05 9.87
C GLU A 623 -13.83 -20.02 10.24
N ALA A 624 -13.45 -18.76 10.45
CA ALA A 624 -14.42 -17.70 10.76
C ALA A 624 -15.36 -17.40 9.59
N ILE A 625 -14.90 -17.49 8.32
CA ILE A 625 -15.77 -17.36 7.14
C ILE A 625 -16.86 -18.44 7.20
N ARG A 626 -16.46 -19.69 7.47
CA ARG A 626 -17.39 -20.82 7.64
C ARG A 626 -18.46 -20.57 8.70
N ASN A 627 -18.07 -19.99 9.82
CA ASN A 627 -18.98 -19.79 10.95
C ASN A 627 -19.73 -18.46 10.89
N SER A 628 -19.43 -17.59 9.93
CA SER A 628 -19.97 -16.22 9.87
C SER A 628 -21.45 -16.16 9.47
N GLY A 629 -21.99 -17.22 8.85
CA GLY A 629 -23.34 -17.25 8.29
C GLY A 629 -23.47 -16.51 6.95
N CYS A 630 -22.35 -16.16 6.32
CA CYS A 630 -22.33 -15.52 5.01
C CYS A 630 -22.83 -16.47 3.90
N ASP A 631 -23.32 -15.93 2.79
CA ASP A 631 -23.72 -16.74 1.64
C ASP A 631 -22.48 -17.22 0.87
N PHE A 632 -22.30 -18.54 0.86
CA PHE A 632 -21.17 -19.21 0.21
C PHE A 632 -21.24 -19.18 -1.32
N SER A 633 -22.40 -18.87 -1.92
CA SER A 633 -22.52 -18.72 -3.38
C SER A 633 -21.86 -17.44 -3.89
N PHE A 634 -21.61 -16.47 -3.01
CA PHE A 634 -20.89 -15.23 -3.32
C PHE A 634 -19.38 -15.29 -3.02
N LEU A 635 -18.91 -16.41 -2.47
CA LEU A 635 -17.47 -16.73 -2.37
C LEU A 635 -17.05 -17.33 -3.70
#